data_AF-A0A8S1S7C5-F1
#
_entry.id   AF-A0A8S1S7C5-F1
#
_cell.length_a   1.000
_cell.length_b   1.000
_cell.length_c   1.000
_cell.angle_alpha   90.00
_cell.angle_beta   90.00
_cell.angle_gamma   90.00
#
_symmetry.space_group_name_H-M   'P 1'
#
loop_
_entity.id
_entity.type
_entity.pdbx_description
1 polymer ?
#
loop_
_entity_poly.entity_id
_entity_poly.type
_entity_poly.pdbx_seq_one_letter_code
_entity_poly.pdbx_strand_id
1 'polypeptide(L)'
;MLEGYKAKKQRDQNMKQFQDAKKILQKYNIQFNFNEDQQMDTYYNEIANLKNVVIEHEQRIFLLQSSNDQLIKEARRDQKLLRQKQHELMRLEKKKQDVDQIDDDFELDDSEIIQKDLQIEEQEYQLQELDKIKIETIQLLSDDKQNYLKQISILEEEKAKLQKQLNTKQDSAQMNQLKLKISEYETKILDMRQKELTSKQLQKKLDDQETQVKELRTNIEQMKKQKVDLIKKMKQENEKYIKDKEQKHKELIYAKKLKIQQDTLVSKLKNDNTKKDVLLKRKEDELQKQKNEKLIIKQHNRYNPNKSLQYDTFEKQIDDLFSELILGEQAEEQITKEYSKLEEIQEELRQIEAKICSLQIKIDQLQFDMTQSNAACSIESVQQYELELNDFQQKRENISETIEFQLQKIDDYRVISSKANDYYTIVLTNQYFKDLHNWCTRSFRYVIDNWVKDHYQMTLYAQQIEELNQTNQELLHAKPSPIKKSIRQNTPIDDLKRQINEYKRKLQALQNQYRTISIELDYYKNFYSEQINKQQKDKSIGLGQQLQHSQSYHTFRNSISKELKSEQQLPLALSHVKSFGQLGSSMRVRSSVSQYWIAEQLNSSQEIINYDIVKTLQGHDQPILSLYTKDNILCSGQYKQFKVWDVESQQLISTIDQSNHCRSIYYWANRDAFAVSHGSQISLYDPLTLMCKGLLKSSIEEIKCITSINGLLVAAGKSINSNALNIWDSRQNNILYEFEKGSDILSIYGSDENSELIYGTLKHYTKRIPFNKNKYNQIQQLQPPQLDKVTGVASFGDYIVSCSLSKRMLLWKQQTGLESTTNDSIHKDLITALAIDKSLKLIYTSCKDGNVRAIKVNEERKFQLLHEITASNQQINALHVIQDNHLVISGGQDKLIKIWRPSKNLLQMQNAIGEFIVDDQN
;
A
#
# COMPACT_ATOMS: atom_id res chain seq x y z
N MET A 1 13.55 13.51 -69.91
CA MET A 1 12.39 14.03 -70.69
C MET A 1 11.14 14.19 -69.83
N LEU A 2 10.63 13.13 -69.19
CA LEU A 2 9.42 13.19 -68.34
C LEU A 2 9.56 14.08 -67.09
N GLU A 3 10.73 14.07 -66.45
CA GLU A 3 11.06 14.99 -65.34
C GLU A 3 11.23 16.44 -65.80
N GLY A 4 11.80 16.65 -66.99
CA GLY A 4 11.89 17.98 -67.61
C GLY A 4 10.51 18.56 -67.95
N TYR A 5 9.57 17.71 -68.36
CA TYR A 5 8.18 18.13 -68.61
C TYR A 5 7.44 18.46 -67.31
N LYS A 6 7.68 17.71 -66.23
CA LYS A 6 7.14 18.02 -64.89
C LYS A 6 7.73 19.31 -64.33
N ALA A 7 9.04 19.51 -64.45
CA ALA A 7 9.73 20.72 -64.02
C ALA A 7 9.26 21.96 -64.81
N LYS A 8 9.05 21.83 -66.13
CA LYS A 8 8.49 22.90 -66.96
C LYS A 8 7.05 23.23 -66.58
N LYS A 9 6.20 22.22 -66.40
CA LYS A 9 4.80 22.40 -65.94
C LYS A 9 4.71 23.07 -64.57
N GLN A 10 5.63 22.74 -63.67
CA GLN A 10 5.69 23.33 -62.33
C GLN A 10 6.22 24.77 -62.36
N ARG A 11 7.19 25.06 -63.25
CA ARG A 11 7.68 26.42 -63.51
C ARG A 11 6.58 27.30 -64.13
N ASP A 12 5.81 26.75 -65.06
CA ASP A 12 4.68 27.44 -65.70
C ASP A 12 3.51 27.68 -64.73
N GLN A 13 3.24 26.73 -63.82
CA GLN A 13 2.26 26.92 -62.73
C GLN A 13 2.69 28.01 -61.75
N ASN A 14 3.96 28.04 -61.35
CA ASN A 14 4.48 29.05 -60.44
C ASN A 14 4.50 30.44 -61.10
N MET A 15 4.82 30.54 -62.39
CA MET A 15 4.73 31.80 -63.13
C MET A 15 3.29 32.31 -63.25
N LYS A 16 2.32 31.39 -63.41
CA LYS A 16 0.89 31.76 -63.46
C LYS A 16 0.40 32.29 -62.11
N GLN A 17 0.80 31.65 -61.01
CA GLN A 17 0.50 32.14 -59.65
C GLN A 17 1.14 33.51 -59.36
N PHE A 18 2.35 33.74 -59.87
CA PHE A 18 3.03 35.03 -59.72
C PHE A 18 2.34 36.15 -60.52
N GLN A 19 1.86 35.85 -61.72
CA GLN A 19 1.10 36.78 -62.55
C GLN A 19 -0.29 37.10 -61.97
N ASP A 20 -0.97 36.11 -61.38
CA ASP A 20 -2.24 36.31 -60.70
C ASP A 20 -2.07 37.14 -59.42
N ALA A 21 -1.00 36.90 -58.64
CA ALA A 21 -0.63 37.75 -57.50
C ALA A 21 -0.31 39.19 -57.93
N LYS A 22 0.42 39.38 -59.05
CA LYS A 22 0.71 40.71 -59.61
C LYS A 22 -0.56 41.44 -60.05
N LYS A 23 -1.53 40.75 -60.67
CA LYS A 23 -2.83 41.33 -61.04
C LYS A 23 -3.68 41.72 -59.83
N ILE A 24 -3.63 40.93 -58.76
CA ILE A 24 -4.31 41.23 -57.49
C ILE A 24 -3.67 42.47 -56.85
N LEU A 25 -2.34 42.56 -56.81
CA LEU A 25 -1.64 43.70 -56.23
C LEU A 25 -1.84 44.99 -57.03
N GLN A 26 -1.92 44.91 -58.36
CA GLN A 26 -2.30 46.04 -59.23
C GLN A 26 -3.76 46.47 -59.03
N LYS A 27 -4.68 45.53 -58.77
CA LYS A 27 -6.09 45.83 -58.47
C LYS A 27 -6.27 46.63 -57.17
N TYR A 28 -5.30 46.56 -56.25
CA TYR A 28 -5.31 47.26 -54.97
C TYR A 28 -4.34 48.46 -54.89
N ASN A 29 -3.76 48.90 -56.02
CA ASN A 29 -2.87 50.08 -56.11
C ASN A 29 -1.69 50.10 -55.11
N ILE A 30 -1.08 48.95 -54.82
CA ILE A 30 0.11 48.87 -53.97
C ILE A 30 1.37 48.91 -54.86
N GLN A 31 2.17 49.98 -54.78
CA GLN A 31 3.45 50.07 -55.50
C GLN A 31 4.52 49.20 -54.83
N PHE A 32 5.26 48.41 -55.62
CA PHE A 32 6.40 47.61 -55.16
C PHE A 32 7.59 47.78 -56.11
N ASN A 33 8.75 48.13 -55.55
CA ASN A 33 10.05 48.11 -56.23
C ASN A 33 10.82 46.84 -55.81
N PHE A 34 10.99 45.90 -56.73
CA PHE A 34 11.97 44.81 -56.60
C PHE A 34 12.87 44.83 -57.84
N ASN A 35 14.17 45.02 -57.64
CA ASN A 35 15.18 44.81 -58.68
C ASN A 35 15.50 43.31 -58.74
N GLU A 36 15.22 42.70 -59.89
CA GLU A 36 15.58 41.33 -60.23
C GLU A 36 17.08 41.27 -60.62
N ASP A 37 17.73 40.13 -60.35
CA ASP A 37 18.94 39.61 -61.04
C ASP A 37 20.30 39.49 -60.31
N GLN A 38 20.46 39.73 -58.99
CA GLN A 38 21.76 39.46 -58.34
C GLN A 38 21.79 38.48 -57.14
N GLN A 39 20.65 37.96 -56.68
CA GLN A 39 20.64 37.00 -55.54
C GLN A 39 20.01 35.64 -55.86
N MET A 40 19.50 35.39 -57.06
CA MET A 40 18.77 34.15 -57.35
C MET A 40 19.67 32.91 -57.41
N ASP A 41 20.89 33.02 -57.92
CA ASP A 41 21.79 31.86 -58.12
C ASP A 41 22.37 31.30 -56.81
N THR A 42 22.62 32.17 -55.82
CA THR A 42 23.01 31.73 -54.47
C THR A 42 21.87 30.99 -53.78
N TYR A 43 20.63 31.47 -53.91
CA TYR A 43 19.45 30.79 -53.39
C TYR A 43 19.19 29.45 -54.09
N TYR A 44 19.43 29.33 -55.40
CA TYR A 44 19.28 28.06 -56.11
C TYR A 44 20.29 26.99 -55.63
N ASN A 45 21.54 27.39 -55.36
CA ASN A 45 22.56 26.48 -54.85
C ASN A 45 22.29 26.05 -53.39
N GLU A 46 21.82 26.96 -52.54
CA GLU A 46 21.40 26.62 -51.17
C GLU A 46 20.18 25.69 -51.16
N ILE A 47 19.19 25.92 -52.04
CA ILE A 47 18.02 25.04 -52.18
C ILE A 47 18.43 23.65 -52.70
N ALA A 48 19.42 23.56 -53.60
CA ALA A 48 19.94 22.29 -54.08
C ALA A 48 20.65 21.49 -52.97
N ASN A 49 21.48 22.16 -52.16
CA ASN A 49 22.14 21.54 -51.01
C ASN A 49 21.13 21.08 -49.95
N LEU A 50 20.09 21.88 -49.67
CA LEU A 50 19.03 21.50 -48.74
C LEU A 50 18.22 20.29 -49.24
N LYS A 51 18.01 20.15 -50.56
CA LYS A 51 17.36 18.96 -51.13
C LYS A 51 18.19 17.69 -50.94
N ASN A 52 19.51 17.77 -51.13
CA ASN A 52 20.40 16.61 -50.93
C ASN A 52 20.41 16.16 -49.45
N VAL A 53 20.46 17.10 -48.51
CA VAL A 53 20.37 16.80 -47.06
C VAL A 53 19.03 16.15 -46.69
N VAL A 54 17.93 16.58 -47.32
CA VAL A 54 16.61 15.96 -47.11
C VAL A 54 16.59 14.52 -47.63
N ILE A 55 17.17 14.24 -48.80
CA ILE A 55 17.24 12.88 -49.38
C ILE A 55 18.05 11.94 -48.48
N GLU A 56 19.21 12.40 -47.97
CA GLU A 56 20.01 11.59 -47.03
C GLU A 56 19.25 11.30 -45.72
N HIS A 57 18.48 12.28 -45.22
CA HIS A 57 17.64 12.08 -44.05
C HIS A 57 16.48 11.11 -44.30
N GLU A 58 15.86 11.14 -45.47
CA GLU A 58 14.81 10.18 -45.87
C GLU A 58 15.36 8.74 -45.96
N GLN A 59 16.55 8.56 -46.54
CA GLN A 59 17.22 7.25 -46.58
C GLN A 59 17.54 6.72 -45.18
N ARG A 60 17.96 7.59 -44.27
CA ARG A 60 18.23 7.21 -42.87
C ARG A 60 16.95 6.84 -42.11
N ILE A 61 15.84 7.54 -42.37
CA ILE A 61 14.52 7.19 -41.82
C ILE A 61 14.07 5.82 -42.35
N PHE A 62 14.26 5.55 -43.64
CA PHE A 62 13.91 4.26 -44.24
C PHE A 62 14.70 3.08 -43.62
N LEU A 63 16.01 3.26 -43.39
CA LEU A 63 16.83 2.25 -42.71
C LEU A 63 16.37 2.00 -41.27
N LEU A 64 15.99 3.06 -40.54
CA LEU A 64 15.45 2.94 -39.18
C LEU A 64 14.08 2.24 -39.16
N GLN A 65 13.22 2.51 -40.15
CA GLN A 65 11.93 1.82 -40.29
C GLN A 65 12.11 0.32 -40.57
N SER A 66 13.03 -0.05 -41.45
CA SER A 66 13.37 -1.46 -41.73
C SER A 66 13.89 -2.21 -40.50
N SER A 67 14.72 -1.55 -39.69
CA SER A 67 15.21 -2.10 -38.41
C SER A 67 14.08 -2.32 -37.40
N ASN A 68 13.17 -1.34 -37.27
CA ASN A 68 11.99 -1.47 -36.41
C ASN A 68 11.06 -2.60 -36.86
N ASP A 69 10.87 -2.79 -38.17
CA ASP A 69 10.06 -3.90 -38.70
C ASP A 69 10.67 -5.28 -38.40
N GLN A 70 11.99 -5.38 -38.34
CA GLN A 70 12.68 -6.62 -37.91
C GLN A 70 12.43 -6.92 -36.43
N LEU A 71 12.54 -5.90 -35.56
CA LEU A 71 12.25 -6.04 -34.12
C LEU A 71 10.79 -6.43 -33.86
N ILE A 72 9.84 -5.88 -34.63
CA ILE A 72 8.42 -6.26 -34.53
C ILE A 72 8.21 -7.73 -34.94
N LYS A 73 8.92 -8.21 -35.96
CA LYS A 73 8.86 -9.63 -36.37
C LYS A 73 9.43 -10.55 -35.29
N GLU A 74 10.51 -10.16 -34.61
CA GLU A 74 11.07 -10.91 -33.49
C GLU A 74 10.11 -10.95 -32.30
N ALA A 75 9.53 -9.82 -31.91
CA ALA A 75 8.54 -9.75 -30.84
C ALA A 75 7.31 -10.65 -31.11
N ARG A 76 6.84 -10.72 -32.37
CA ARG A 76 5.75 -11.62 -32.77
C ARG A 76 6.12 -13.10 -32.66
N ARG A 77 7.38 -13.47 -32.94
CA ARG A 77 7.87 -14.85 -32.76
C ARG A 77 7.89 -15.24 -31.29
N ASP A 78 8.39 -14.35 -30.43
CA ASP A 78 8.44 -14.57 -28.98
C ASP A 78 7.03 -14.69 -28.36
N GLN A 79 6.09 -13.88 -28.83
CA GLN A 79 4.69 -13.96 -28.39
C GLN A 79 4.02 -15.28 -28.82
N LYS A 80 4.37 -15.82 -30.00
CA LYS A 80 3.90 -17.13 -30.46
C LYS A 80 4.48 -18.27 -29.61
N LEU A 81 5.77 -18.19 -29.26
CA LEU A 81 6.42 -19.15 -28.37
C LEU A 81 5.79 -19.16 -26.97
N LEU A 82 5.44 -17.98 -26.45
CA LEU A 82 4.76 -17.84 -25.16
C LEU A 82 3.39 -18.53 -25.16
N ARG A 83 2.60 -18.36 -26.23
CA ARG A 83 1.29 -19.01 -26.38
C ARG A 83 1.40 -20.54 -26.46
N GLN A 84 2.41 -21.06 -27.16
CA GLN A 84 2.65 -22.49 -27.23
C GLN A 84 2.96 -23.08 -25.84
N LYS A 85 3.82 -22.40 -25.06
CA LYS A 85 4.14 -22.82 -23.70
C LYS A 85 2.95 -22.74 -22.74
N GLN A 86 2.07 -21.74 -22.89
CA GLN A 86 0.83 -21.66 -22.11
C GLN A 86 -0.13 -22.82 -22.40
N HIS A 87 -0.23 -23.26 -23.66
CA HIS A 87 -1.02 -24.45 -24.01
C HIS A 87 -0.45 -25.75 -23.44
N GLU A 88 0.88 -25.91 -23.39
CA GLU A 88 1.53 -27.05 -22.73
C GLU A 88 1.26 -27.06 -21.21
N LEU A 89 1.27 -25.88 -20.59
CA LEU A 89 0.99 -25.70 -19.16
C LEU A 89 -0.45 -26.10 -18.82
N MET A 90 -1.43 -25.71 -19.64
CA MET A 90 -2.83 -26.17 -19.50
C MET A 90 -2.98 -27.68 -19.67
N ARG A 91 -2.21 -28.33 -20.56
CA ARG A 91 -2.23 -29.79 -20.71
C ARG A 91 -1.70 -30.50 -19.47
N LEU A 92 -0.65 -29.96 -18.84
CA LEU A 92 -0.10 -30.49 -17.59
C LEU A 92 -1.04 -30.27 -16.39
N GLU A 93 -1.77 -29.16 -16.38
CA GLU A 93 -2.78 -28.89 -15.34
C GLU A 93 -4.00 -29.79 -15.46
N LYS A 94 -4.44 -30.13 -16.69
CA LYS A 94 -5.45 -31.20 -16.89
C LYS A 94 -4.98 -32.55 -16.36
N LYS A 95 -3.74 -32.95 -16.67
CA LYS A 95 -3.17 -34.20 -16.13
C LYS A 95 -3.07 -34.20 -14.60
N LYS A 96 -2.96 -33.03 -13.97
CA LYS A 96 -2.94 -32.90 -12.51
C LYS A 96 -4.34 -33.11 -11.93
N GLN A 97 -5.38 -32.57 -12.58
CA GLN A 97 -6.78 -32.84 -12.19
C GLN A 97 -7.15 -34.32 -12.30
N ASP A 98 -6.59 -35.04 -13.29
CA ASP A 98 -6.81 -36.48 -13.45
C ASP A 98 -6.10 -37.31 -12.35
N VAL A 99 -5.05 -36.78 -11.72
CA VAL A 99 -4.30 -37.45 -10.63
C VAL A 99 -4.92 -37.18 -9.26
N ASP A 100 -5.42 -35.95 -9.04
CA ASP A 100 -6.07 -35.56 -7.79
C ASP A 100 -7.45 -36.26 -7.59
N GLN A 101 -7.98 -36.96 -8.61
CA GLN A 101 -9.22 -37.76 -8.52
C GLN A 101 -9.02 -39.23 -8.11
N ILE A 102 -7.78 -39.69 -7.92
CA ILE A 102 -7.45 -41.10 -7.63
C ILE A 102 -7.06 -41.31 -6.14
N ASP A 103 -7.07 -40.25 -5.32
CA ASP A 103 -6.52 -40.30 -3.95
C ASP A 103 -7.49 -40.84 -2.88
N ASP A 104 -8.75 -41.13 -3.22
CA ASP A 104 -9.71 -41.74 -2.30
C ASP A 104 -10.13 -43.14 -2.82
N ASP A 105 -10.28 -44.08 -1.88
CA ASP A 105 -10.82 -45.44 -2.03
C ASP A 105 -9.81 -46.59 -2.28
N PHE A 106 -8.85 -46.74 -1.36
CA PHE A 106 -8.38 -48.10 -1.01
C PHE A 106 -8.50 -48.30 0.49
N GLU A 107 -9.73 -48.49 0.97
CA GLU A 107 -9.99 -49.07 2.28
C GLU A 107 -9.70 -50.57 2.21
N LEU A 108 -8.81 -51.05 3.09
CA LEU A 108 -8.55 -52.47 3.23
C LEU A 108 -9.79 -53.14 3.81
N ASP A 109 -10.31 -54.10 3.07
CA ASP A 109 -11.48 -54.90 3.45
C ASP A 109 -11.06 -55.92 4.52
N ASP A 110 -10.91 -55.46 5.77
CA ASP A 110 -10.58 -56.28 6.95
C ASP A 110 -11.69 -57.31 7.31
N SER A 111 -12.80 -57.27 6.57
CA SER A 111 -13.99 -58.10 6.75
C SER A 111 -13.70 -59.60 6.70
N GLU A 112 -12.82 -60.06 5.81
CA GLU A 112 -12.44 -61.48 5.71
C GLU A 112 -11.63 -61.98 6.92
N ILE A 113 -10.76 -61.14 7.50
CA ILE A 113 -9.97 -61.51 8.69
C ILE A 113 -10.89 -61.64 9.90
N ILE A 114 -11.82 -60.69 10.06
CA ILE A 114 -12.79 -60.70 11.16
C ILE A 114 -13.70 -61.93 11.07
N GLN A 115 -14.16 -62.31 9.88
CA GLN A 115 -14.94 -63.53 9.69
C GLN A 115 -14.17 -64.80 10.05
N LYS A 116 -12.89 -64.90 9.66
CA LYS A 116 -12.02 -66.03 10.02
C LYS A 116 -11.79 -66.11 11.52
N ASP A 117 -11.71 -64.98 12.22
CA ASP A 117 -11.55 -64.94 13.68
C ASP A 117 -12.77 -65.43 14.43
N LEU A 118 -13.96 -64.99 14.02
CA LEU A 118 -15.22 -65.48 14.58
C LEU A 118 -15.36 -67.00 14.42
N GLN A 119 -14.99 -67.55 13.25
CA GLN A 119 -15.04 -68.99 13.00
C GLN A 119 -14.04 -69.80 13.86
N ILE A 120 -12.87 -69.23 14.16
CA ILE A 120 -11.88 -69.88 15.05
C ILE A 120 -12.39 -69.86 16.49
N GLU A 121 -12.92 -68.73 16.96
CA GLU A 121 -13.48 -68.60 18.31
C GLU A 121 -14.66 -69.57 18.55
N GLU A 122 -15.56 -69.73 17.57
CA GLU A 122 -16.66 -70.70 17.64
C GLU A 122 -16.15 -72.14 17.80
N GLN A 123 -15.13 -72.55 17.04
CA GLN A 123 -14.57 -73.90 17.13
C GLN A 123 -13.78 -74.13 18.43
N GLU A 124 -13.06 -73.11 18.93
CA GLU A 124 -12.38 -73.18 20.23
C GLU A 124 -13.36 -73.30 21.38
N TYR A 125 -14.52 -72.63 21.30
CA TYR A 125 -15.58 -72.78 22.28
C TYR A 125 -16.14 -74.20 22.32
N GLN A 126 -16.43 -74.80 21.16
CA GLN A 126 -16.88 -76.20 21.06
C GLN A 126 -15.85 -77.18 21.64
N LEU A 127 -14.55 -76.92 21.42
CA LEU A 127 -13.47 -77.72 22.00
C LEU A 127 -13.50 -77.66 23.54
N GLN A 128 -13.69 -76.47 24.12
CA GLN A 128 -13.75 -76.29 25.58
C GLN A 128 -14.96 -77.00 26.21
N GLU A 129 -16.11 -77.01 25.54
CA GLU A 129 -17.28 -77.76 26.02
C GLU A 129 -17.04 -79.27 26.01
N LEU A 130 -16.44 -79.80 24.94
CA LEU A 130 -16.11 -81.22 24.85
C LEU A 130 -15.05 -81.64 25.87
N ASP A 131 -14.02 -80.82 26.11
CA ASP A 131 -13.01 -81.08 27.13
C ASP A 131 -13.61 -81.06 28.55
N LYS A 132 -14.61 -80.22 28.84
CA LYS A 132 -15.36 -80.26 30.13
C LYS A 132 -16.14 -81.56 30.30
N ILE A 133 -16.91 -81.97 29.29
CA ILE A 133 -17.68 -83.23 29.31
C ILE A 133 -16.73 -84.43 29.45
N LYS A 134 -15.55 -84.36 28.83
CA LYS A 134 -14.51 -85.38 28.97
C LYS A 134 -14.00 -85.49 30.42
N ILE A 135 -13.77 -84.38 31.10
CA ILE A 135 -13.34 -84.38 32.51
C ILE A 135 -14.42 -84.98 33.40
N GLU A 136 -15.69 -84.63 33.19
CA GLU A 136 -16.83 -85.18 33.94
C GLU A 136 -16.98 -86.70 33.73
N THR A 137 -16.82 -87.19 32.50
CA THR A 137 -16.89 -88.63 32.19
C THR A 137 -15.70 -89.42 32.74
N ILE A 138 -14.50 -88.84 32.76
CA ILE A 138 -13.31 -89.45 33.40
C ILE A 138 -13.48 -89.54 34.91
N GLN A 139 -14.01 -88.50 35.57
CA GLN A 139 -14.32 -88.53 37.00
C GLN A 139 -15.33 -89.63 37.36
N LEU A 140 -16.30 -89.90 36.48
CA LEU A 140 -17.26 -91.00 36.66
C LEU A 140 -16.65 -92.39 36.41
N LEU A 141 -15.53 -92.49 35.69
CA LEU A 141 -14.88 -93.77 35.33
C LEU A 141 -13.79 -94.21 36.33
N SER A 142 -13.21 -93.31 37.12
CA SER A 142 -11.97 -93.56 37.88
C SER A 142 -12.08 -94.56 39.04
N ASP A 143 -13.28 -94.82 39.56
CA ASP A 143 -13.38 -95.48 40.88
C ASP A 143 -13.74 -96.97 40.86
N ASP A 144 -14.09 -97.53 39.71
CA ASP A 144 -15.08 -98.61 39.74
C ASP A 144 -14.74 -99.87 38.93
N LYS A 145 -14.13 -99.76 37.74
CA LYS A 145 -14.04 -100.90 36.80
C LYS A 145 -13.18 -102.07 37.31
N GLN A 146 -12.00 -101.80 37.88
CA GLN A 146 -11.13 -102.87 38.42
C GLN A 146 -11.66 -103.42 39.74
N ASN A 147 -12.37 -102.60 40.51
CA ASN A 147 -13.00 -103.01 41.76
C ASN A 147 -14.19 -103.94 41.49
N TYR A 148 -14.98 -103.66 40.45
CA TYR A 148 -16.11 -104.48 40.05
C TYR A 148 -15.71 -105.88 39.58
N LEU A 149 -14.70 -106.01 38.72
CA LEU A 149 -14.24 -107.33 38.27
C LEU A 149 -13.66 -108.18 39.42
N LYS A 150 -12.88 -107.56 40.32
CA LYS A 150 -12.35 -108.23 41.50
C LYS A 150 -13.47 -108.65 42.46
N GLN A 151 -14.45 -107.77 42.70
CA GLN A 151 -15.59 -108.08 43.56
C GLN A 151 -16.51 -109.15 42.95
N ILE A 152 -16.76 -109.14 41.65
CA ILE A 152 -17.50 -110.20 40.95
C ILE A 152 -16.79 -111.55 41.14
N SER A 153 -15.47 -111.62 40.94
CA SER A 153 -14.69 -112.84 41.14
C SER A 153 -14.80 -113.37 42.58
N ILE A 154 -14.71 -112.49 43.59
CA ILE A 154 -14.84 -112.87 45.01
C ILE A 154 -16.26 -113.40 45.31
N LEU A 155 -17.30 -112.70 44.82
CA LEU A 155 -18.70 -113.10 45.02
C LEU A 155 -19.02 -114.43 44.31
N GLU A 156 -18.44 -114.68 43.13
CA GLU A 156 -18.58 -115.95 42.39
C GLU A 156 -17.90 -117.12 43.13
N GLU A 157 -16.71 -116.89 43.69
CA GLU A 157 -16.01 -117.90 44.52
C GLU A 157 -16.79 -118.24 45.80
N GLU A 158 -17.33 -117.24 46.50
CA GLU A 158 -18.15 -117.44 47.71
C GLU A 158 -19.46 -118.17 47.40
N LYS A 159 -20.13 -117.80 46.31
CA LYS A 159 -21.31 -118.52 45.80
C LYS A 159 -20.98 -119.98 45.51
N ALA A 160 -19.86 -120.26 44.84
CA ALA A 160 -19.44 -121.62 44.51
C ALA A 160 -19.14 -122.46 45.77
N LYS A 161 -18.56 -121.86 46.82
CA LYS A 161 -18.36 -122.51 48.13
C LYS A 161 -19.69 -122.85 48.80
N LEU A 162 -20.67 -121.93 48.78
CA LEU A 162 -22.01 -122.15 49.32
C LEU A 162 -22.80 -123.22 48.54
N GLN A 163 -22.66 -123.26 47.21
CA GLN A 163 -23.28 -124.29 46.36
C GLN A 163 -22.75 -125.70 46.68
N LYS A 164 -21.44 -125.82 46.96
CA LYS A 164 -20.83 -127.09 47.37
C LYS A 164 -21.33 -127.56 48.75
N GLN A 165 -21.55 -126.63 49.69
CA GLN A 165 -22.12 -126.93 51.01
C GLN A 165 -23.60 -127.33 50.95
N LEU A 166 -24.35 -126.81 49.99
CA LEU A 166 -25.74 -127.20 49.74
C LEU A 166 -25.84 -128.67 49.29
N ASN A 167 -24.91 -129.14 48.46
CA ASN A 167 -24.94 -130.50 47.91
C ASN A 167 -24.60 -131.61 48.93
N THR A 168 -24.04 -131.27 50.11
CA THR A 168 -23.57 -132.25 51.10
C THR A 168 -24.49 -132.41 52.33
N LYS A 169 -25.52 -131.57 52.49
CA LYS A 169 -26.37 -131.55 53.70
C LYS A 169 -27.76 -132.17 53.45
N GLN A 170 -28.27 -132.94 54.42
CA GLN A 170 -29.58 -133.63 54.35
C GLN A 170 -30.72 -132.91 55.12
N ASP A 171 -30.42 -131.89 55.93
CA ASP A 171 -31.43 -131.14 56.71
C ASP A 171 -32.17 -130.05 55.90
N SER A 172 -33.50 -130.11 55.85
CA SER A 172 -34.35 -129.24 55.01
C SER A 172 -34.32 -127.75 55.39
N ALA A 173 -34.21 -127.41 56.67
CA ALA A 173 -34.18 -126.02 57.15
C ALA A 173 -32.87 -125.30 56.82
N GLN A 174 -31.73 -125.99 56.95
CA GLN A 174 -30.40 -125.45 56.61
C GLN A 174 -30.24 -125.27 55.09
N MET A 175 -30.82 -126.17 54.29
CA MET A 175 -30.88 -126.07 52.84
C MET A 175 -31.59 -124.79 52.37
N ASN A 176 -32.73 -124.44 52.99
CA ASN A 176 -33.47 -123.24 52.62
C ASN A 176 -32.72 -121.94 52.96
N GLN A 177 -32.02 -121.89 54.10
CA GLN A 177 -31.16 -120.74 54.45
C GLN A 177 -29.97 -120.58 53.48
N LEU A 178 -29.36 -121.68 53.04
CA LEU A 178 -28.27 -121.65 52.05
C LEU A 178 -28.77 -121.20 50.66
N LYS A 179 -29.95 -121.66 50.23
CA LYS A 179 -30.57 -121.21 48.96
C LYS A 179 -30.87 -119.71 48.96
N LEU A 180 -31.37 -119.17 50.09
CA LEU A 180 -31.64 -117.74 50.24
C LEU A 180 -30.36 -116.91 50.10
N LYS A 181 -29.28 -117.31 50.78
CA LYS A 181 -27.96 -116.67 50.63
C LYS A 181 -27.42 -116.77 49.20
N ILE A 182 -27.52 -117.92 48.54
CA ILE A 182 -27.11 -118.08 47.13
C ILE A 182 -27.89 -117.11 46.22
N SER A 183 -29.20 -116.97 46.42
CA SER A 183 -30.01 -116.01 45.65
C SER A 183 -29.62 -114.54 45.93
N GLU A 184 -29.26 -114.19 47.17
CA GLU A 184 -28.72 -112.87 47.50
C GLU A 184 -27.38 -112.62 46.78
N TYR A 185 -26.47 -113.60 46.75
CA TYR A 185 -25.21 -113.48 46.01
C TYR A 185 -25.44 -113.39 44.49
N GLU A 186 -26.45 -114.09 43.94
CA GLU A 186 -26.83 -113.97 42.53
C GLU A 186 -27.32 -112.58 42.17
N THR A 187 -28.20 -111.98 42.98
CA THR A 187 -28.67 -110.60 42.76
C THR A 187 -27.53 -109.58 42.84
N LYS A 188 -26.60 -109.74 43.79
CA LYS A 188 -25.41 -108.90 43.90
C LYS A 188 -24.48 -109.04 42.69
N ILE A 189 -24.24 -110.25 42.20
CA ILE A 189 -23.42 -110.47 40.98
C ILE A 189 -24.09 -109.82 39.75
N LEU A 190 -25.42 -109.91 39.63
CA LEU A 190 -26.17 -109.27 38.55
C LEU A 190 -26.07 -107.74 38.59
N ASP A 191 -26.24 -107.12 39.77
CA ASP A 191 -26.07 -105.67 39.95
C ASP A 191 -24.65 -105.21 39.57
N MET A 192 -23.63 -105.96 40.00
CA MET A 192 -22.24 -105.65 39.66
C MET A 192 -21.93 -105.81 38.17
N ARG A 193 -22.50 -106.81 37.49
CA ARG A 193 -22.37 -106.97 36.03
C ARG A 193 -23.09 -105.85 35.26
N GLN A 194 -24.20 -105.34 35.77
CA GLN A 194 -24.86 -104.16 35.19
C GLN A 194 -23.97 -102.91 35.31
N LYS A 195 -23.34 -102.70 36.47
CA LYS A 195 -22.37 -101.61 36.68
C LYS A 195 -21.11 -101.73 35.80
N GLU A 196 -20.66 -102.95 35.52
CA GLU A 196 -19.58 -103.18 34.55
C GLU A 196 -20.00 -102.81 33.11
N LEU A 197 -21.24 -103.14 32.73
CA LEU A 197 -21.78 -102.83 31.41
C LEU A 197 -21.93 -101.31 31.21
N THR A 198 -22.41 -100.58 32.21
CA THR A 198 -22.50 -99.11 32.16
C THR A 198 -21.12 -98.46 32.10
N SER A 199 -20.13 -98.97 32.84
CA SER A 199 -18.72 -98.54 32.74
C SER A 199 -18.13 -98.77 31.34
N LYS A 200 -18.41 -99.92 30.71
CA LYS A 200 -17.99 -100.19 29.32
C LYS A 200 -18.65 -99.25 28.30
N GLN A 201 -19.93 -98.93 28.49
CA GLN A 201 -20.64 -97.96 27.64
C GLN A 201 -20.08 -96.54 27.79
N LEU A 202 -19.74 -96.12 29.02
CA LEU A 202 -19.10 -94.84 29.30
C LEU A 202 -17.70 -94.76 28.69
N GLN A 203 -16.92 -95.84 28.75
CA GLN A 203 -15.60 -95.91 28.11
C GLN A 203 -15.69 -95.74 26.59
N LYS A 204 -16.67 -96.38 25.93
CA LYS A 204 -16.86 -96.21 24.49
C LYS A 204 -17.22 -94.77 24.12
N LYS A 205 -18.08 -94.11 24.92
CA LYS A 205 -18.40 -92.69 24.73
C LYS A 205 -17.17 -91.79 24.92
N LEU A 206 -16.29 -92.13 25.85
CA LEU A 206 -15.03 -91.40 26.06
C LEU A 206 -14.11 -91.53 24.84
N ASP A 207 -13.94 -92.75 24.30
CA ASP A 207 -13.11 -92.99 23.12
C ASP A 207 -13.67 -92.25 21.89
N ASP A 208 -14.99 -92.26 21.69
CA ASP A 208 -15.67 -91.50 20.62
C ASP A 208 -15.44 -89.98 20.79
N GLN A 209 -15.55 -89.45 22.01
CA GLN A 209 -15.25 -88.03 22.30
C GLN A 209 -13.78 -87.67 22.05
N GLU A 210 -12.83 -88.56 22.35
CA GLU A 210 -11.41 -88.32 22.07
C GLU A 210 -11.12 -88.19 20.57
N THR A 211 -11.81 -88.96 19.73
CA THR A 211 -11.67 -88.83 18.27
C THR A 211 -12.18 -87.48 17.77
N GLN A 212 -13.34 -87.03 18.26
CA GLN A 212 -13.92 -85.73 17.91
C GLN A 212 -13.04 -84.55 18.35
N VAL A 213 -12.48 -84.62 19.57
CA VAL A 213 -11.55 -83.60 20.08
C VAL A 213 -10.28 -83.52 19.23
N LYS A 214 -9.76 -84.66 18.77
CA LYS A 214 -8.59 -84.69 17.88
C LYS A 214 -8.88 -84.05 16.53
N GLU A 215 -10.02 -84.38 15.92
CA GLU A 215 -10.43 -83.80 14.63
C GLU A 215 -10.61 -82.27 14.72
N LEU A 216 -11.30 -81.78 15.75
CA LEU A 216 -11.50 -80.33 15.98
C LEU A 216 -10.17 -79.59 16.18
N ARG A 217 -9.22 -80.16 16.94
CA ARG A 217 -7.89 -79.56 17.11
C ARG A 217 -7.15 -79.42 15.77
N THR A 218 -7.20 -80.45 14.93
CA THR A 218 -6.57 -80.39 13.60
C THR A 218 -7.22 -79.34 12.69
N ASN A 219 -8.54 -79.16 12.77
CA ASN A 219 -9.25 -78.14 11.99
C ASN A 219 -8.91 -76.72 12.44
N ILE A 220 -8.87 -76.48 13.76
CA ILE A 220 -8.47 -75.18 14.33
C ILE A 220 -7.05 -74.82 13.92
N GLU A 221 -6.11 -75.77 13.96
CA GLU A 221 -4.73 -75.55 13.50
C GLU A 221 -4.65 -75.20 12.02
N GLN A 222 -5.43 -75.86 11.16
CA GLN A 222 -5.50 -75.52 9.74
C GLN A 222 -6.07 -74.12 9.50
N MET A 223 -7.13 -73.72 10.21
CA MET A 223 -7.75 -72.39 10.08
C MET A 223 -6.80 -71.28 10.54
N LYS A 224 -6.09 -71.47 11.66
CA LYS A 224 -5.06 -70.55 12.14
C LYS A 224 -3.94 -70.36 11.13
N LYS A 225 -3.52 -71.45 10.47
CA LYS A 225 -2.49 -71.40 9.41
C LYS A 225 -2.96 -70.58 8.20
N GLN A 226 -4.19 -70.80 7.73
CA GLN A 226 -4.78 -70.03 6.63
C GLN A 226 -4.89 -68.53 6.96
N LYS A 227 -5.29 -68.16 8.18
CA LYS A 227 -5.34 -66.77 8.64
C LYS A 227 -3.97 -66.10 8.56
N VAL A 228 -2.93 -66.77 9.06
CA VAL A 228 -1.56 -66.23 9.06
C VAL A 228 -1.05 -66.01 7.63
N ASP A 229 -1.38 -66.90 6.70
CA ASP A 229 -0.99 -66.76 5.29
C ASP A 229 -1.74 -65.60 4.61
N LEU A 230 -3.02 -65.37 4.95
CA LEU A 230 -3.79 -64.22 4.47
C LEU A 230 -3.19 -62.89 4.95
N ILE A 231 -2.86 -62.79 6.24
CA ILE A 231 -2.21 -61.60 6.82
C ILE A 231 -0.87 -61.31 6.15
N LYS A 232 -0.08 -62.34 5.83
CA LYS A 232 1.19 -62.15 5.12
C LYS A 232 0.99 -61.59 3.71
N LYS A 233 -0.03 -62.04 2.98
CA LYS A 233 -0.37 -61.50 1.65
C LYS A 233 -0.79 -60.03 1.73
N MET A 234 -1.68 -59.66 2.65
CA MET A 234 -2.10 -58.26 2.80
C MET A 234 -0.93 -57.34 3.16
N LYS A 235 -0.01 -57.80 4.03
CA LYS A 235 1.20 -57.02 4.37
C LYS A 235 2.08 -56.77 3.15
N GLN A 236 2.27 -57.77 2.28
CA GLN A 236 3.05 -57.62 1.06
C GLN A 236 2.40 -56.65 0.06
N GLU A 237 1.07 -56.70 -0.08
CA GLU A 237 0.33 -55.78 -0.94
C GLU A 237 0.36 -54.34 -0.41
N ASN A 238 0.24 -54.15 0.90
CA ASN A 238 0.38 -52.84 1.54
C ASN A 238 1.78 -52.26 1.38
N GLU A 239 2.83 -53.06 1.57
CA GLU A 239 4.21 -52.62 1.32
C GLU A 239 4.43 -52.21 -0.14
N LYS A 240 3.81 -52.93 -1.09
CA LYS A 240 3.86 -52.59 -2.52
C LYS A 240 3.12 -51.28 -2.82
N TYR A 241 1.92 -51.11 -2.25
CA TYR A 241 1.14 -49.88 -2.40
C TYR A 241 1.87 -48.65 -1.83
N ILE A 242 2.48 -48.77 -0.65
CA ILE A 242 3.26 -47.68 -0.04
C ILE A 242 4.44 -47.29 -0.94
N LYS A 243 5.17 -48.27 -1.49
CA LYS A 243 6.29 -48.01 -2.43
C LYS A 243 5.82 -47.29 -3.70
N ASP A 244 4.71 -47.71 -4.29
CA ASP A 244 4.15 -47.07 -5.48
C ASP A 244 3.67 -45.63 -5.19
N LYS A 245 3.08 -45.40 -4.02
CA LYS A 245 2.66 -44.05 -3.56
C LYS A 245 3.87 -43.13 -3.36
N GLU A 246 4.94 -43.62 -2.74
CA GLU A 246 6.19 -42.87 -2.59
C GLU A 246 6.83 -42.53 -3.94
N GLN A 247 6.77 -43.44 -4.91
CA GLN A 247 7.32 -43.23 -6.25
C GLN A 247 6.53 -42.14 -7.00
N LYS A 248 5.20 -42.20 -7.00
CA LYS A 248 4.33 -41.13 -7.55
C LYS A 248 4.60 -39.78 -6.88
N HIS A 249 4.83 -39.77 -5.56
CA HIS A 249 5.13 -38.53 -4.85
C HIS A 249 6.49 -37.93 -5.24
N LYS A 250 7.52 -38.77 -5.44
CA LYS A 250 8.83 -38.35 -5.96
C LYS A 250 8.72 -37.74 -7.36
N GLU A 251 7.94 -38.35 -8.25
CA GLU A 251 7.68 -37.84 -9.60
C GLU A 251 6.96 -36.48 -9.57
N LEU A 252 5.96 -36.32 -8.70
CA LEU A 252 5.25 -35.05 -8.51
C LEU A 252 6.18 -33.93 -8.01
N ILE A 253 7.06 -34.24 -7.05
CA ILE A 253 8.06 -33.29 -6.54
C ILE A 253 9.02 -32.87 -7.66
N TYR A 254 9.47 -33.82 -8.49
CA TYR A 254 10.32 -33.53 -9.64
C TYR A 254 9.62 -32.63 -10.67
N ALA A 255 8.36 -32.90 -11.00
CA ALA A 255 7.55 -32.07 -11.89
C ALA A 255 7.35 -30.64 -11.33
N LYS A 256 7.10 -30.49 -10.03
CA LYS A 256 7.01 -29.17 -9.37
C LYS A 256 8.33 -28.39 -9.46
N LYS A 257 9.48 -29.05 -9.27
CA LYS A 257 10.80 -28.41 -9.42
C LYS A 257 11.03 -27.89 -10.85
N LEU A 258 10.66 -28.69 -11.86
CA LEU A 258 10.74 -28.27 -13.27
C LEU A 258 9.84 -27.06 -13.58
N LYS A 259 8.60 -27.04 -13.06
CA LYS A 259 7.68 -25.90 -13.21
C LYS A 259 8.26 -24.61 -12.61
N ILE A 260 8.81 -24.69 -11.40
CA ILE A 260 9.47 -23.54 -10.75
C ILE A 260 10.65 -23.03 -11.59
N GLN A 261 11.50 -23.92 -12.10
CA GLN A 261 12.61 -23.52 -12.97
C GLN A 261 12.11 -22.81 -14.23
N GLN A 262 11.05 -23.31 -14.87
CA GLN A 262 10.46 -22.68 -16.04
C GLN A 262 9.85 -21.30 -15.72
N ASP A 263 9.12 -21.17 -14.62
CA ASP A 263 8.50 -19.90 -14.19
C ASP A 263 9.55 -18.83 -13.86
N THR A 264 10.68 -19.21 -13.25
CA THR A 264 11.80 -18.28 -13.02
C THR A 264 12.40 -17.78 -14.33
N LEU A 265 12.49 -18.63 -15.36
CA LEU A 265 12.99 -18.28 -16.68
C LEU A 265 12.03 -17.34 -17.42
N VAL A 266 10.72 -17.62 -17.34
CA VAL A 266 9.67 -16.74 -17.89
C VAL A 266 9.67 -15.38 -17.20
N SER A 267 9.86 -15.34 -15.88
CA SER A 267 9.97 -14.09 -15.12
C SER A 267 11.18 -13.25 -15.55
N LYS A 268 12.35 -13.89 -15.72
CA LYS A 268 13.54 -13.22 -16.27
C LYS A 268 13.29 -12.63 -17.66
N LEU A 269 12.69 -13.39 -18.56
CA LEU A 269 12.36 -12.92 -19.91
C LEU A 269 11.33 -11.78 -19.92
N LYS A 270 10.31 -11.84 -19.05
CA LYS A 270 9.34 -10.73 -18.88
C LYS A 270 10.03 -9.46 -18.41
N ASN A 271 10.92 -9.56 -17.42
CA ASN A 271 11.67 -8.41 -16.91
C ASN A 271 12.57 -7.81 -18.00
N ASP A 272 13.24 -8.64 -18.80
CA ASP A 272 14.08 -8.14 -19.89
C ASP A 272 13.26 -7.50 -21.02
N ASN A 273 12.05 -7.99 -21.32
CA ASN A 273 11.14 -7.32 -22.24
C ASN A 273 10.66 -5.97 -21.70
N THR A 274 10.32 -5.87 -20.41
CA THR A 274 9.94 -4.56 -19.84
C THR A 274 11.10 -3.56 -19.86
N LYS A 275 12.34 -4.00 -19.67
CA LYS A 275 13.53 -3.13 -19.84
C LYS A 275 13.68 -2.65 -21.28
N LYS A 276 13.47 -3.54 -22.26
CA LYS A 276 13.50 -3.19 -23.69
C LYS A 276 12.40 -2.20 -24.04
N ASP A 277 11.18 -2.38 -23.53
CA ASP A 277 10.05 -1.45 -23.76
C ASP A 277 10.33 -0.07 -23.17
N VAL A 278 10.92 0.00 -21.98
CA VAL A 278 11.35 1.26 -21.36
C VAL A 278 12.46 1.94 -22.18
N LEU A 279 13.43 1.18 -22.68
CA LEU A 279 14.48 1.69 -23.57
C LEU A 279 13.91 2.22 -24.88
N LEU A 280 12.95 1.51 -25.46
CA LEU A 280 12.27 1.91 -26.69
C LEU A 280 11.49 3.21 -26.48
N LYS A 281 10.76 3.34 -25.37
CA LYS A 281 10.04 4.56 -25.01
C LYS A 281 10.99 5.75 -24.78
N ARG A 282 12.13 5.53 -24.13
CA ARG A 282 13.20 6.55 -23.99
C ARG A 282 13.76 6.99 -25.34
N LYS A 283 13.96 6.04 -26.27
CA LYS A 283 14.43 6.32 -27.64
C LYS A 283 13.39 7.08 -28.47
N GLU A 284 12.11 6.77 -28.31
CA GLU A 284 11.01 7.52 -28.92
C GLU A 284 10.91 8.95 -28.37
N ASP A 285 11.04 9.12 -27.04
CA ASP A 285 11.07 10.43 -26.39
C ASP A 285 12.31 11.26 -26.82
N GLU A 286 13.48 10.63 -26.96
CA GLU A 286 14.69 11.25 -27.52
C GLU A 286 14.47 11.71 -28.97
N LEU A 287 13.85 10.87 -29.80
CA LEU A 287 13.54 11.21 -31.20
C LEU A 287 12.53 12.37 -31.28
N GLN A 288 11.52 12.38 -30.40
CA GLN A 288 10.53 13.46 -30.30
C GLN A 288 11.18 14.77 -29.85
N LYS A 289 12.11 14.70 -28.87
CA LYS A 289 12.93 15.83 -28.45
C LYS A 289 13.81 16.36 -29.59
N GLN A 290 14.47 15.49 -30.35
CA GLN A 290 15.26 15.92 -31.52
C GLN A 290 14.42 16.55 -32.63
N LYS A 291 13.18 16.07 -32.85
CA LYS A 291 12.24 16.71 -33.80
C LYS A 291 11.80 18.09 -33.31
N ASN A 292 11.52 18.22 -32.02
CA ASN A 292 11.14 19.48 -31.40
C ASN A 292 12.32 20.46 -31.34
N GLU A 293 13.52 20.00 -31.03
CA GLU A 293 14.77 20.77 -31.10
C GLU A 293 15.06 21.21 -32.53
N LYS A 294 14.84 20.39 -33.57
CA LYS A 294 14.96 20.84 -34.96
C LYS A 294 13.92 21.91 -35.34
N LEU A 295 12.71 21.83 -34.80
CA LEU A 295 11.66 22.86 -34.94
C LEU A 295 12.07 24.16 -34.24
N ILE A 296 12.66 24.05 -33.05
CA ILE A 296 13.16 25.17 -32.25
C ILE A 296 14.42 25.78 -32.87
N ILE A 297 15.35 24.98 -33.41
CA ILE A 297 16.56 25.44 -34.12
C ILE A 297 16.20 26.15 -35.43
N LYS A 298 15.16 25.69 -36.14
CA LYS A 298 14.59 26.44 -37.29
C LYS A 298 14.01 27.80 -36.88
N GLN A 299 13.57 27.97 -35.64
CA GLN A 299 13.05 29.23 -35.09
C GLN A 299 14.15 30.07 -34.41
N HIS A 300 15.18 29.44 -33.84
CA HIS A 300 16.32 30.08 -33.15
C HIS A 300 17.41 30.59 -34.10
N ASN A 301 17.56 30.03 -35.31
CA ASN A 301 18.57 30.50 -36.27
C ASN A 301 18.29 31.88 -36.90
N ARG A 302 17.28 32.63 -36.43
CA ARG A 302 17.02 34.02 -36.84
C ARG A 302 17.58 35.08 -35.88
N TYR A 303 17.92 34.76 -34.63
CA TYR A 303 18.36 35.78 -33.67
C TYR A 303 19.51 35.29 -32.80
N ASN A 304 20.70 35.62 -33.30
CA ASN A 304 21.99 35.89 -32.67
C ASN A 304 22.66 34.90 -31.69
N PRO A 305 23.99 34.70 -31.86
CA PRO A 305 24.82 33.82 -31.03
C PRO A 305 25.45 34.55 -29.84
N ASN A 306 25.83 33.74 -28.84
CA ASN A 306 26.86 33.98 -27.81
C ASN A 306 26.62 35.07 -26.76
N LYS A 307 26.27 34.61 -25.55
CA LYS A 307 26.94 34.97 -24.28
C LYS A 307 26.43 34.09 -23.14
N SER A 308 27.19 33.05 -22.79
CA SER A 308 26.99 32.30 -21.55
C SER A 308 27.56 33.11 -20.38
N LEU A 309 26.71 33.84 -19.66
CA LEU A 309 27.09 34.44 -18.38
C LEU A 309 27.00 33.37 -17.27
N GLN A 310 28.07 33.32 -16.47
CA GLN A 310 28.12 32.59 -15.21
C GLN A 310 27.12 33.20 -14.23
N TYR A 311 26.32 32.36 -13.58
CA TYR A 311 25.26 32.81 -12.68
C TYR A 311 25.76 32.98 -11.25
N ASP A 312 25.67 34.22 -10.75
CA ASP A 312 25.60 34.55 -9.33
C ASP A 312 24.33 33.94 -8.70
N THR A 313 24.34 33.75 -7.38
CA THR A 313 23.32 33.04 -6.59
C THR A 313 21.87 33.43 -6.95
N PHE A 314 20.96 32.45 -6.98
CA PHE A 314 19.55 32.60 -7.39
C PHE A 314 18.80 33.73 -6.63
N GLU A 315 19.19 34.01 -5.39
CA GLU A 315 18.63 35.11 -4.60
C GLU A 315 18.92 36.49 -5.22
N LYS A 316 20.14 36.71 -5.74
CA LYS A 316 20.49 37.97 -6.41
C LYS A 316 19.69 38.17 -7.69
N GLN A 317 19.46 37.11 -8.46
CA GLN A 317 18.67 37.19 -9.70
C GLN A 317 17.21 37.57 -9.43
N ILE A 318 16.66 37.14 -8.30
CA ILE A 318 15.30 37.51 -7.88
C ILE A 318 15.27 38.96 -7.41
N ASP A 319 16.27 39.40 -6.64
CA ASP A 319 16.32 40.78 -6.14
C ASP A 319 16.53 41.79 -7.30
N ASP A 320 17.34 41.42 -8.30
CA ASP A 320 17.51 42.17 -9.56
C ASP A 320 16.23 42.16 -10.42
N LEU A 321 15.44 41.09 -10.38
CA LEU A 321 14.14 41.04 -11.08
C LEU A 321 13.15 42.04 -10.46
N PHE A 322 13.11 42.12 -9.13
CA PHE A 322 12.21 43.05 -8.45
C PHE A 322 12.56 44.52 -8.71
N SER A 323 13.85 44.86 -8.76
CA SER A 323 14.27 46.23 -9.07
C SER A 323 13.90 46.63 -10.51
N GLU A 324 14.11 45.75 -11.49
CA GLU A 324 13.74 45.98 -12.88
C GLU A 324 12.21 46.07 -13.09
N LEU A 325 11.43 45.25 -12.38
CA LEU A 325 9.96 45.33 -12.44
C LEU A 325 9.41 46.65 -11.88
N ILE A 326 9.98 47.14 -10.78
CA ILE A 326 9.61 48.46 -10.21
C ILE A 326 9.94 49.58 -11.21
N LEU A 327 11.11 49.52 -11.86
CA LEU A 327 11.49 50.50 -12.88
C LEU A 327 10.58 50.44 -14.11
N GLY A 328 10.16 49.24 -14.52
CA GLY A 328 9.22 49.04 -15.62
C GLY A 328 7.84 49.65 -15.34
N GLU A 329 7.31 49.44 -14.15
CA GLU A 329 5.99 49.98 -13.76
C GLU A 329 6.01 51.50 -13.57
N GLN A 330 7.10 52.05 -13.01
CA GLN A 330 7.33 53.50 -12.97
C GLN A 330 7.43 54.09 -14.38
N ALA A 331 8.05 53.39 -15.33
CA ALA A 331 8.12 53.83 -16.72
C ALA A 331 6.73 53.83 -17.39
N GLU A 332 5.88 52.83 -17.11
CA GLU A 332 4.49 52.80 -17.60
C GLU A 332 3.65 53.97 -17.08
N GLU A 333 3.84 54.36 -15.82
CA GLU A 333 3.17 55.56 -15.29
C GLU A 333 3.65 56.84 -15.99
N GLN A 334 4.96 56.99 -16.19
CA GLN A 334 5.49 58.13 -16.93
C GLN A 334 4.95 58.16 -18.36
N ILE A 335 4.79 57.00 -19.00
CA ILE A 335 4.14 56.89 -20.31
C ILE A 335 2.71 57.44 -20.24
N THR A 336 1.90 57.05 -19.25
CA THR A 336 0.52 57.57 -19.13
C THR A 336 0.46 59.07 -18.89
N LYS A 337 1.38 59.62 -18.08
CA LYS A 337 1.49 61.07 -17.82
C LYS A 337 1.95 61.86 -19.04
N GLU A 338 2.89 61.33 -19.82
CA GLU A 338 3.30 61.99 -21.07
C GLU A 338 2.22 61.85 -22.15
N TYR A 339 1.42 60.78 -22.15
CA TYR A 339 0.25 60.67 -23.03
C TYR A 339 -0.82 61.71 -22.72
N SER A 340 -1.13 61.99 -21.44
CA SER A 340 -2.10 63.03 -21.11
C SER A 340 -1.62 64.42 -21.53
N LYS A 341 -0.32 64.71 -21.38
CA LYS A 341 0.26 65.97 -21.91
C LYS A 341 0.23 66.02 -23.42
N LEU A 342 0.47 64.90 -24.09
CA LEU A 342 0.40 64.80 -25.54
C LEU A 342 -1.03 65.03 -26.04
N GLU A 343 -2.06 64.56 -25.32
CA GLU A 343 -3.47 64.86 -25.63
C GLU A 343 -3.77 66.36 -25.49
N GLU A 344 -3.28 67.03 -24.44
CA GLU A 344 -3.42 68.48 -24.26
C GLU A 344 -2.76 69.27 -25.43
N ILE A 345 -1.52 68.91 -25.79
CA ILE A 345 -0.77 69.53 -26.90
C ILE A 345 -1.49 69.29 -28.25
N GLN A 346 -2.07 68.12 -28.46
CA GLN A 346 -2.86 67.82 -29.67
C GLN A 346 -4.17 68.61 -29.73
N GLU A 347 -4.78 68.94 -28.59
CA GLU A 347 -5.95 69.80 -28.53
C GLU A 347 -5.59 71.26 -28.85
N GLU A 348 -4.45 71.77 -28.36
CA GLU A 348 -3.91 73.06 -28.76
C GLU A 348 -3.61 73.14 -30.27
N LEU A 349 -3.03 72.08 -30.85
CA LEU A 349 -2.78 72.00 -32.29
C LEU A 349 -4.10 72.07 -33.08
N ARG A 350 -5.14 71.35 -32.67
CA ARG A 350 -6.48 71.41 -33.29
C ARG A 350 -7.07 72.82 -33.24
N GLN A 351 -6.89 73.55 -32.14
CA GLN A 351 -7.34 74.94 -32.03
C GLN A 351 -6.59 75.89 -32.99
N ILE A 352 -5.28 75.67 -33.18
CA ILE A 352 -4.46 76.45 -34.12
C ILE A 352 -4.83 76.13 -35.57
N GLU A 353 -5.02 74.86 -35.93
CA GLU A 353 -5.46 74.47 -37.27
C GLU A 353 -6.84 75.03 -37.62
N ALA A 354 -7.77 75.04 -36.66
CA ALA A 354 -9.06 75.69 -36.83
C ALA A 354 -8.93 77.20 -37.09
N LYS A 355 -8.01 77.88 -36.38
CA LYS A 355 -7.71 79.31 -36.60
C LYS A 355 -7.08 79.55 -37.97
N ILE A 356 -6.11 78.73 -38.39
CA ILE A 356 -5.50 78.77 -39.74
C ILE A 356 -6.57 78.64 -40.82
N CYS A 357 -7.47 77.65 -40.70
CA CYS A 357 -8.57 77.46 -41.65
C CYS A 357 -9.51 78.69 -41.69
N SER A 358 -9.83 79.26 -40.53
CA SER A 358 -10.68 80.46 -40.45
C SER A 358 -10.03 81.70 -41.08
N LEU A 359 -8.71 81.86 -40.94
CA LEU A 359 -7.95 82.95 -41.55
C LEU A 359 -7.86 82.74 -43.06
N GLN A 360 -7.61 81.52 -43.54
CA GLN A 360 -7.58 81.19 -44.96
C GLN A 360 -8.93 81.50 -45.63
N ILE A 361 -10.04 81.09 -45.02
CA ILE A 361 -11.40 81.40 -45.52
C ILE A 361 -11.64 82.91 -45.60
N LYS A 362 -11.18 83.69 -44.60
CA LYS A 362 -11.31 85.15 -44.62
C LYS A 362 -10.45 85.80 -45.71
N ILE A 363 -9.23 85.31 -45.91
CA ILE A 363 -8.35 85.77 -47.00
C ILE A 363 -9.00 85.47 -48.35
N ASP A 364 -9.50 84.27 -48.57
CA ASP A 364 -10.15 83.87 -49.81
C ASP A 364 -11.44 84.67 -50.08
N GLN A 365 -12.22 84.98 -49.03
CA GLN A 365 -13.40 85.86 -49.10
C GLN A 365 -13.01 87.29 -49.49
N LEU A 366 -12.00 87.87 -48.83
CA LEU A 366 -11.54 89.22 -49.13
C LEU A 366 -10.93 89.29 -50.54
N GLN A 367 -10.16 88.29 -50.96
CA GLN A 367 -9.61 88.21 -52.32
C GLN A 367 -10.73 88.08 -53.36
N PHE A 368 -11.77 87.28 -53.09
CA PHE A 368 -12.96 87.22 -53.94
C PHE A 368 -13.67 88.59 -54.04
N ASP A 369 -13.86 89.28 -52.92
CA ASP A 369 -14.47 90.62 -52.90
C ASP A 369 -13.61 91.67 -53.62
N MET A 370 -12.27 91.55 -53.61
CA MET A 370 -11.36 92.38 -54.42
C MET A 370 -11.53 92.15 -55.92
N THR A 371 -11.80 90.91 -56.35
CA THR A 371 -12.03 90.63 -57.77
C THR A 371 -13.37 91.20 -58.27
N GLN A 372 -14.34 91.42 -57.37
CA GLN A 372 -15.64 92.01 -57.71
C GLN A 372 -15.70 93.54 -57.53
N SER A 373 -14.91 94.11 -56.62
CA SER A 373 -14.89 95.53 -56.32
C SER A 373 -13.49 96.11 -56.54
N ASN A 374 -13.33 97.10 -57.43
CA ASN A 374 -12.09 97.85 -57.64
C ASN A 374 -11.79 98.78 -56.43
N ALA A 375 -11.69 98.23 -55.22
CA ALA A 375 -11.45 98.96 -53.99
C ALA A 375 -10.03 98.68 -53.49
N ALA A 376 -9.17 99.70 -53.49
CA ALA A 376 -7.79 99.60 -52.98
C ALA A 376 -7.71 99.38 -51.46
N CYS A 377 -8.81 99.56 -50.73
CA CYS A 377 -8.86 99.53 -49.25
C CYS A 377 -8.80 98.12 -48.64
N SER A 378 -8.95 97.06 -49.44
CA SER A 378 -8.91 95.66 -48.98
C SER A 378 -7.52 95.02 -49.02
N ILE A 379 -6.56 95.62 -49.73
CA ILE A 379 -5.20 95.05 -49.91
C ILE A 379 -4.44 95.06 -48.58
N GLU A 380 -4.52 96.16 -47.80
CA GLU A 380 -3.86 96.27 -46.49
C GLU A 380 -4.41 95.26 -45.48
N SER A 381 -5.73 95.02 -45.48
CA SER A 381 -6.35 94.02 -44.61
C SER A 381 -5.98 92.58 -44.99
N VAL A 382 -5.82 92.29 -46.29
CA VAL A 382 -5.35 90.98 -46.76
C VAL A 382 -3.91 90.73 -46.33
N GLN A 383 -3.03 91.73 -46.48
CA GLN A 383 -1.64 91.64 -46.03
C GLN A 383 -1.52 91.44 -44.51
N GLN A 384 -2.40 92.07 -43.71
CA GLN A 384 -2.45 91.83 -42.27
C GLN A 384 -2.84 90.39 -41.92
N TYR A 385 -3.86 89.83 -42.58
CA TYR A 385 -4.26 88.44 -42.35
C TYR A 385 -3.24 87.43 -42.88
N GLU A 386 -2.51 87.73 -43.96
CA GLU A 386 -1.41 86.90 -44.46
C GLU A 386 -0.24 86.84 -43.46
N LEU A 387 0.07 87.95 -42.79
CA LEU A 387 1.07 87.97 -41.71
C LEU A 387 0.62 87.13 -40.51
N GLU A 388 -0.62 87.30 -40.04
CA GLU A 388 -1.18 86.49 -38.95
C GLU A 388 -1.21 85.00 -39.31
N LEU A 389 -1.52 84.65 -40.57
CA LEU A 389 -1.51 83.27 -41.06
C LEU A 389 -0.10 82.66 -40.97
N ASN A 390 0.93 83.39 -41.39
CA ASN A 390 2.32 82.95 -41.30
C ASN A 390 2.76 82.72 -39.84
N ASP A 391 2.36 83.61 -38.92
CA ASP A 391 2.64 83.46 -37.49
C ASP A 391 2.00 82.19 -36.89
N PHE A 392 0.76 81.86 -37.29
CA PHE A 392 0.10 80.62 -36.84
C PHE A 392 0.66 79.37 -37.51
N GLN A 393 1.15 79.45 -38.75
CA GLN A 393 1.85 78.35 -39.41
C GLN A 393 3.18 78.02 -38.71
N GLN A 394 3.96 79.02 -38.29
CA GLN A 394 5.16 78.81 -37.48
C GLN A 394 4.85 78.21 -36.10
N LYS A 395 3.77 78.66 -35.45
CA LYS A 395 3.31 78.06 -34.18
C LYS A 395 2.92 76.58 -34.35
N ARG A 396 2.30 76.21 -35.48
CA ARG A 396 1.96 74.82 -35.80
C ARG A 396 3.23 73.96 -35.93
N GLU A 397 4.25 74.46 -36.60
CA GLU A 397 5.54 73.74 -36.75
C GLU A 397 6.21 73.53 -35.39
N ASN A 398 6.30 74.56 -34.54
CA ASN A 398 6.87 74.45 -33.19
C ASN A 398 6.13 73.43 -32.31
N ILE A 399 4.80 73.37 -32.40
CA ILE A 399 3.99 72.39 -31.65
C ILE A 399 4.19 70.97 -32.22
N SER A 400 4.32 70.83 -33.54
CA SER A 400 4.63 69.55 -34.17
C SER A 400 5.97 68.99 -33.69
N GLU A 401 7.01 69.82 -33.63
CA GLU A 401 8.32 69.43 -33.07
C GLU A 401 8.21 69.03 -31.58
N THR A 402 7.36 69.73 -30.82
CA THR A 402 7.11 69.40 -29.41
C THR A 402 6.40 68.04 -29.27
N ILE A 403 5.47 67.70 -30.18
CA ILE A 403 4.80 66.39 -30.21
C ILE A 403 5.80 65.27 -30.53
N GLU A 404 6.68 65.46 -31.52
CA GLU A 404 7.73 64.50 -31.85
C GLU A 404 8.67 64.24 -30.66
N PHE A 405 9.04 65.30 -29.93
CA PHE A 405 9.84 65.18 -28.71
C PHE A 405 9.12 64.37 -27.61
N GLN A 406 7.83 64.61 -27.38
CA GLN A 406 7.06 63.83 -26.39
C GLN A 406 6.92 62.36 -26.81
N LEU A 407 6.74 62.07 -28.10
CA LEU A 407 6.68 60.71 -28.61
C LEU A 407 8.02 59.97 -28.42
N GLN A 408 9.14 60.64 -28.68
CA GLN A 408 10.47 60.06 -28.43
C GLN A 408 10.68 59.72 -26.96
N LYS A 409 10.25 60.61 -26.04
CA LYS A 409 10.32 60.37 -24.60
C LYS A 409 9.47 59.18 -24.16
N ILE A 410 8.27 59.02 -24.74
CA ILE A 410 7.40 57.86 -24.52
C ILE A 410 8.08 56.57 -24.99
N ASP A 411 8.74 56.59 -26.16
CA ASP A 411 9.44 55.43 -26.69
C ASP A 411 10.65 55.02 -25.83
N ASP A 412 11.38 55.98 -25.27
CA ASP A 412 12.46 55.70 -24.30
C ASP A 412 11.95 54.96 -23.06
N TYR A 413 10.81 55.39 -22.49
CA TYR A 413 10.18 54.68 -21.37
C TYR A 413 9.63 53.31 -21.78
N ARG A 414 9.14 53.14 -23.01
CA ARG A 414 8.69 51.84 -23.53
C ARG A 414 9.82 50.84 -23.64
N VAL A 415 11.02 51.28 -24.01
CA VAL A 415 12.22 50.42 -24.03
C VAL A 415 12.54 49.91 -22.63
N ILE A 416 12.36 50.74 -21.58
CA ILE A 416 12.57 50.33 -20.19
C ILE A 416 11.51 49.29 -19.76
N SER A 417 10.22 49.54 -20.03
CA SER A 417 9.16 48.56 -19.73
C SER A 417 9.34 47.24 -20.50
N SER A 418 9.76 47.30 -21.77
CA SER A 418 10.05 46.09 -22.56
C SER A 418 11.20 45.28 -21.98
N LYS A 419 12.28 45.94 -21.53
CA LYS A 419 13.43 45.26 -20.90
C LYS A 419 13.02 44.55 -19.60
N ALA A 420 12.20 45.19 -18.78
CA ALA A 420 11.69 44.59 -17.55
C ALA A 420 10.82 43.35 -17.84
N ASN A 421 9.94 43.44 -18.83
CA ASN A 421 9.11 42.33 -19.29
C ASN A 421 9.94 41.17 -19.88
N ASP A 422 10.97 41.48 -20.67
CA ASP A 422 11.89 40.47 -21.20
C ASP A 422 12.66 39.79 -20.07
N TYR A 423 13.15 40.54 -19.08
CA TYR A 423 13.84 39.97 -17.91
C TYR A 423 12.92 39.07 -17.08
N TYR A 424 11.66 39.48 -16.87
CA TYR A 424 10.62 38.69 -16.22
C TYR A 424 10.34 37.37 -16.96
N THR A 425 10.24 37.41 -18.30
CA THR A 425 10.06 36.19 -19.09
C THR A 425 11.29 35.27 -19.06
N ILE A 426 12.51 35.83 -19.04
CA ILE A 426 13.76 35.07 -18.96
C ILE A 426 13.86 34.33 -17.62
N VAL A 427 13.58 35.00 -16.50
CA VAL A 427 13.62 34.37 -15.17
C VAL A 427 12.57 33.26 -15.06
N LEU A 428 11.36 33.47 -15.58
CA LEU A 428 10.29 32.46 -15.57
C LEU A 428 10.52 31.28 -16.52
N THR A 429 11.28 31.48 -17.59
CA THR A 429 11.64 30.41 -18.55
C THR A 429 12.95 29.69 -18.20
N ASN A 430 13.62 30.12 -17.12
CA ASN A 430 14.84 29.51 -16.62
C ASN A 430 14.65 28.01 -16.33
N GLN A 431 15.69 27.24 -16.60
CA GLN A 431 15.69 25.78 -16.58
C GLN A 431 15.28 25.20 -15.21
N TYR A 432 15.55 25.94 -14.13
CA TYR A 432 15.15 25.58 -12.76
C TYR A 432 13.63 25.56 -12.55
N PHE A 433 12.87 26.44 -13.22
CA PHE A 433 11.40 26.47 -13.11
C PHE A 433 10.70 25.43 -14.01
N LYS A 434 11.39 24.88 -15.02
CA LYS A 434 10.84 23.84 -15.93
C LYS A 434 10.73 22.47 -15.27
N ASP A 435 11.58 22.17 -14.30
CA ASP A 435 11.58 20.89 -13.56
C ASP A 435 10.56 20.89 -12.39
N LEU A 436 9.96 22.04 -12.08
CA LEU A 436 8.95 22.22 -11.04
C LEU A 436 7.53 22.04 -11.60
N HIS A 437 6.59 21.64 -10.74
CA HIS A 437 5.20 21.41 -11.16
C HIS A 437 4.51 22.73 -11.55
N ASN A 438 3.69 22.71 -12.60
CA ASN A 438 3.01 23.89 -13.17
C ASN A 438 2.16 24.71 -12.18
N TRP A 439 1.73 24.13 -11.06
CA TRP A 439 1.01 24.89 -10.04
C TRP A 439 1.93 25.77 -9.21
N CYS A 440 3.17 25.35 -8.94
CA CYS A 440 4.15 26.12 -8.17
C CYS A 440 4.56 27.38 -8.92
N THR A 441 4.82 27.28 -10.23
CA THR A 441 5.14 28.43 -11.09
C THR A 441 3.96 29.40 -11.21
N ARG A 442 2.72 28.90 -11.25
CA ARG A 442 1.52 29.73 -11.24
C ARG A 442 1.31 30.45 -9.91
N SER A 443 1.54 29.78 -8.78
CA SER A 443 1.45 30.41 -7.46
C SER A 443 2.52 31.47 -7.27
N PHE A 444 3.78 31.17 -7.63
CA PHE A 444 4.88 32.15 -7.54
C PHE A 444 4.62 33.37 -8.42
N ARG A 445 4.12 33.16 -9.65
CA ARG A 445 3.68 34.23 -10.55
C ARG A 445 2.56 35.09 -9.94
N TYR A 446 1.54 34.45 -9.37
CA TYR A 446 0.43 35.16 -8.73
C TYR A 446 0.90 36.05 -7.58
N VAL A 447 1.85 35.58 -6.77
CA VAL A 447 2.37 36.35 -5.64
C VAL A 447 3.23 37.52 -6.11
N ILE A 448 4.08 37.36 -7.14
CA ILE A 448 4.84 38.47 -7.73
C ILE A 448 3.90 39.52 -8.33
N ASP A 449 2.94 39.09 -9.16
CA ASP A 449 2.02 40.01 -9.84
C ASP A 449 1.16 40.81 -8.85
N ASN A 450 0.81 40.24 -7.69
CA ASN A 450 0.10 40.96 -6.64
C ASN A 450 1.02 41.85 -5.79
N TRP A 451 2.27 41.42 -5.54
CA TRP A 451 3.23 42.22 -4.79
C TRP A 451 3.58 43.51 -5.53
N VAL A 452 3.81 43.43 -6.84
CA VAL A 452 4.09 44.59 -7.70
C VAL A 452 2.91 45.56 -7.68
N LYS A 453 1.68 45.06 -7.89
CA LYS A 453 0.46 45.86 -7.81
C LYS A 453 0.25 46.55 -6.46
N ASP A 454 0.48 45.84 -5.36
CA ASP A 454 0.30 46.40 -4.02
C ASP A 454 1.41 47.41 -3.69
N HIS A 455 2.64 47.19 -4.16
CA HIS A 455 3.74 48.16 -4.05
C HIS A 455 3.40 49.45 -4.80
N TYR A 456 2.84 49.32 -6.00
CA TYR A 456 2.44 50.45 -6.82
C TYR A 456 1.29 51.27 -6.21
N GLN A 457 0.24 50.60 -5.74
CA GLN A 457 -0.86 51.30 -5.07
C GLN A 457 -0.38 52.03 -3.80
N MET A 458 0.59 51.44 -3.10
CA MET A 458 1.25 52.03 -1.95
C MET A 458 1.99 53.33 -2.30
N THR A 459 2.78 53.36 -3.38
CA THR A 459 3.50 54.56 -3.81
C THR A 459 2.54 55.65 -4.30
N LEU A 460 1.46 55.27 -4.99
CA LEU A 460 0.44 56.20 -5.48
C LEU A 460 -0.32 56.87 -4.32
N TYR A 461 -0.72 56.12 -3.29
CA TYR A 461 -1.34 56.73 -2.11
C TYR A 461 -0.36 57.61 -1.33
N ALA A 462 0.93 57.28 -1.30
CA ALA A 462 1.95 58.12 -0.67
C ALA A 462 2.10 59.46 -1.40
N GLN A 463 2.18 59.45 -2.74
CA GLN A 463 2.25 60.66 -3.57
C GLN A 463 1.00 61.55 -3.41
N GLN A 464 -0.19 60.96 -3.44
CA GLN A 464 -1.44 61.72 -3.24
C GLN A 464 -1.52 62.36 -1.86
N ILE A 465 -0.99 61.70 -0.81
CA ILE A 465 -0.90 62.30 0.53
C ILE A 465 0.08 63.48 0.53
N GLU A 466 1.21 63.39 -0.18
CA GLU A 466 2.19 64.48 -0.30
C GLU A 466 1.60 65.70 -1.03
N GLU A 467 0.94 65.50 -2.18
CA GLU A 467 0.24 66.56 -2.93
C GLU A 467 -0.84 67.24 -2.09
N LEU A 468 -1.66 66.45 -1.38
CA LEU A 468 -2.69 66.98 -0.48
C LEU A 468 -2.09 67.72 0.73
N ASN A 469 -0.91 67.32 1.19
CA ASN A 469 -0.21 68.05 2.26
C ASN A 469 0.38 69.37 1.74
N GLN A 470 0.91 69.41 0.51
CA GLN A 470 1.43 70.64 -0.11
C GLN A 470 0.30 71.66 -0.33
N THR A 471 -0.83 71.25 -0.90
CA THR A 471 -2.00 72.12 -1.08
C THR A 471 -2.57 72.63 0.26
N ASN A 472 -2.57 71.79 1.30
CA ASN A 472 -2.97 72.20 2.64
C ASN A 472 -1.98 73.22 3.26
N GLN A 473 -0.67 73.10 2.98
CA GLN A 473 0.33 74.10 3.40
C GLN A 473 0.12 75.44 2.66
N GLU A 474 -0.12 75.41 1.34
CA GLU A 474 -0.39 76.62 0.55
C GLU A 474 -1.64 77.36 1.04
N LEU A 475 -2.72 76.64 1.36
CA LEU A 475 -3.94 77.21 1.91
C LEU A 475 -3.78 77.77 3.34
N LEU A 476 -2.86 77.22 4.13
CA LEU A 476 -2.50 77.76 5.46
C LEU A 476 -1.64 79.03 5.34
N HIS A 477 -0.86 79.17 4.27
CA HIS A 477 -0.03 80.35 3.99
C HIS A 477 -0.79 81.49 3.28
N ALA A 478 -1.93 81.22 2.65
CA ALA A 478 -2.79 82.24 2.06
C ALA A 478 -3.42 83.15 3.14
N LYS A 479 -3.25 84.48 3.03
CA LYS A 479 -3.80 85.45 3.99
C LYS A 479 -5.34 85.38 4.04
N PRO A 480 -5.98 85.41 5.23
CA PRO A 480 -7.42 85.41 5.33
C PRO A 480 -8.00 86.74 4.81
N SER A 481 -8.88 86.67 3.82
CA SER A 481 -9.69 87.81 3.40
C SER A 481 -10.77 88.12 4.45
N PRO A 482 -11.13 89.39 4.69
CA PRO A 482 -12.04 89.79 5.74
C PRO A 482 -13.49 89.66 5.27
N ILE A 483 -13.97 88.45 5.02
CA ILE A 483 -15.41 88.20 4.87
C ILE A 483 -15.75 86.88 5.57
N LYS A 484 -16.16 86.98 6.83
CA LYS A 484 -17.00 85.96 7.47
C LYS A 484 -18.21 86.67 8.05
N LYS A 485 -19.41 86.17 7.72
CA LYS A 485 -20.36 85.65 8.72
C LYS A 485 -21.68 85.30 8.04
N SER A 486 -21.82 84.03 7.68
CA SER A 486 -23.00 83.21 7.96
C SER A 486 -22.82 81.89 7.22
N ILE A 487 -23.48 80.84 7.73
CA ILE A 487 -23.44 79.44 7.28
C ILE A 487 -22.36 78.60 7.98
N ARG A 488 -22.83 77.80 8.95
CA ARG A 488 -22.15 76.60 9.45
C ARG A 488 -22.17 75.54 8.33
N GLN A 489 -21.19 75.57 7.43
CA GLN A 489 -20.88 74.46 6.53
C GLN A 489 -19.35 74.28 6.50
N ASN A 490 -18.91 73.02 6.40
CA ASN A 490 -17.51 72.57 6.54
C ASN A 490 -16.53 73.51 5.84
N THR A 491 -15.44 73.88 6.52
CA THR A 491 -14.40 74.65 5.86
C THR A 491 -13.63 73.75 4.89
N PRO A 492 -13.20 74.24 3.71
CA PRO A 492 -12.46 73.43 2.73
C PRO A 492 -11.19 72.78 3.30
N ILE A 493 -10.62 73.38 4.35
CA ILE A 493 -9.48 72.83 5.11
C ILE A 493 -9.85 71.56 5.88
N ASP A 494 -11.06 71.49 6.44
CA ASP A 494 -11.52 70.30 7.17
C ASP A 494 -11.83 69.14 6.23
N ASP A 495 -12.31 69.43 5.02
CA ASP A 495 -12.56 68.41 3.99
C ASP A 495 -11.23 67.87 3.40
N LEU A 496 -10.22 68.72 3.19
CA LEU A 496 -8.85 68.29 2.84
C LEU A 496 -8.22 67.40 3.91
N LYS A 497 -8.36 67.77 5.20
CA LYS A 497 -7.87 66.92 6.31
C LYS A 497 -8.59 65.58 6.38
N ARG A 498 -9.89 65.52 6.05
CA ARG A 498 -10.64 64.27 5.94
C ARG A 498 -10.11 63.40 4.81
N GLN A 499 -9.88 63.97 3.63
CA GLN A 499 -9.29 63.25 2.49
C GLN A 499 -7.88 62.71 2.81
N ILE A 500 -7.01 63.52 3.42
CA ILE A 500 -5.68 63.09 3.88
C ILE A 500 -5.79 61.90 4.85
N ASN A 501 -6.71 61.98 5.82
CA ASN A 501 -6.91 60.90 6.79
C ASN A 501 -7.50 59.63 6.16
N GLU A 502 -8.35 59.76 5.15
CA GLU A 502 -8.87 58.62 4.39
C GLU A 502 -7.76 57.92 3.59
N TYR A 503 -6.92 58.68 2.88
CA TYR A 503 -5.77 58.11 2.17
C TYR A 503 -4.73 57.49 3.11
N LYS A 504 -4.48 58.09 4.27
CA LYS A 504 -3.63 57.48 5.31
C LYS A 504 -4.17 56.13 5.80
N ARG A 505 -5.50 56.00 5.96
CA ARG A 505 -6.13 54.72 6.33
C ARG A 505 -6.03 53.69 5.21
N LYS A 506 -6.25 54.08 3.95
CA LYS A 506 -6.09 53.21 2.77
C LYS A 506 -4.63 52.73 2.65
N LEU A 507 -3.68 53.63 2.80
CA LEU A 507 -2.24 53.33 2.82
C LEU A 507 -1.88 52.35 3.95
N GLN A 508 -2.38 52.56 5.17
CA GLN A 508 -2.13 51.64 6.28
C GLN A 508 -2.73 50.23 6.05
N ALA A 509 -3.90 50.15 5.41
CA ALA A 509 -4.52 48.87 5.07
C ALA A 509 -3.69 48.11 4.01
N LEU A 510 -3.22 48.81 2.98
CA LEU A 510 -2.34 48.24 1.95
C LEU A 510 -0.95 47.88 2.48
N GLN A 511 -0.37 48.64 3.41
CA GLN A 511 0.88 48.26 4.08
C GLN A 511 0.77 46.91 4.79
N ASN A 512 -0.37 46.63 5.41
CA ASN A 512 -0.60 45.35 6.07
C ASN A 512 -0.77 44.19 5.07
N GLN A 513 -1.46 44.44 3.94
CA GLN A 513 -1.60 43.46 2.86
C GLN A 513 -0.25 43.16 2.20
N TYR A 514 0.49 44.20 1.83
CA TYR A 514 1.84 44.13 1.29
C TYR A 514 2.80 43.37 2.20
N ARG A 515 2.76 43.63 3.53
CA ARG A 515 3.57 42.89 4.51
C ARG A 515 3.24 41.40 4.53
N THR A 516 1.97 41.04 4.37
CA THR A 516 1.53 39.63 4.34
C THR A 516 2.06 38.94 3.07
N ILE A 517 1.91 39.58 1.91
CA ILE A 517 2.40 39.06 0.62
C ILE A 517 3.92 38.98 0.58
N SER A 518 4.63 39.93 1.19
CA SER A 518 6.09 39.89 1.31
C SER A 518 6.58 38.70 2.13
N ILE A 519 5.86 38.32 3.20
CA ILE A 519 6.19 37.12 3.99
C ILE A 519 5.94 35.85 3.16
N GLU A 520 4.87 35.83 2.36
CA GLU A 520 4.62 34.72 1.42
C GLU A 520 5.72 34.61 0.36
N LEU A 521 6.21 35.74 -0.18
CA LEU A 521 7.34 35.77 -1.11
C LEU A 521 8.63 35.24 -0.48
N ASP A 522 8.98 35.67 0.74
CA ASP A 522 10.16 35.19 1.45
C ASP A 522 10.08 33.68 1.71
N TYR A 523 8.88 33.18 2.03
CA TYR A 523 8.63 31.74 2.13
C TYR A 523 8.91 31.02 0.80
N TYR A 524 8.41 31.54 -0.33
CA TYR A 524 8.69 30.95 -1.65
C TYR A 524 10.17 31.07 -2.03
N LYS A 525 10.84 32.20 -1.76
CA LYS A 525 12.27 32.41 -2.01
C LYS A 525 13.12 31.35 -1.30
N ASN A 526 12.85 31.11 -0.01
CA ASN A 526 13.52 30.09 0.80
C ASN A 526 13.17 28.67 0.35
N PHE A 527 11.91 28.41 0.01
CA PHE A 527 11.49 27.10 -0.49
C PHE A 527 12.20 26.74 -1.80
N TYR A 528 12.28 27.66 -2.76
CA TYR A 528 12.95 27.41 -4.04
C TYR A 528 14.48 27.34 -3.91
N SER A 529 15.10 28.16 -3.06
CA SER A 529 16.54 28.06 -2.81
C SER A 529 16.92 26.72 -2.18
N GLU A 530 16.10 26.19 -1.26
CA GLU A 530 16.28 24.85 -0.70
C GLU A 530 16.13 23.74 -1.76
N GLN A 531 15.14 23.81 -2.65
CA GLN A 531 14.94 22.81 -3.71
C GLN A 531 16.10 22.81 -4.71
N ILE A 532 16.58 24.00 -5.11
CA ILE A 532 17.72 24.13 -6.02
C ILE A 532 19.00 23.57 -5.37
N ASN A 533 19.24 23.90 -4.10
CA ASN A 533 20.37 23.36 -3.34
C ASN A 533 20.30 21.84 -3.16
N LYS A 534 19.10 21.29 -3.00
CA LYS A 534 18.86 19.84 -2.91
C LYS A 534 19.12 19.14 -4.24
N GLN A 535 18.65 19.70 -5.36
CA GLN A 535 18.93 19.15 -6.69
C GLN A 535 20.42 19.25 -7.09
N GLN A 536 21.11 20.31 -6.69
CA GLN A 536 22.56 20.45 -6.91
C GLN A 536 23.35 19.45 -6.05
N LYS A 537 22.92 19.18 -4.81
CA LYS A 537 23.46 18.09 -3.97
C LYS A 537 23.18 16.71 -4.56
N ASP A 538 21.99 16.47 -5.07
CA ASP A 538 21.64 15.17 -5.66
C ASP A 538 22.41 14.92 -6.98
N LYS A 539 22.66 15.97 -7.78
CA LYS A 539 23.53 15.91 -8.97
C LYS A 539 25.01 15.70 -8.60
N SER A 540 25.52 16.31 -7.53
CA SER A 540 26.92 16.11 -7.09
C SER A 540 27.13 14.73 -6.44
N ILE A 541 26.14 14.19 -5.74
CA ILE A 541 26.14 12.82 -5.22
C ILE A 541 26.04 11.79 -6.36
N GLY A 542 25.24 12.07 -7.39
CA GLY A 542 25.18 11.26 -8.62
C GLY A 542 26.49 11.24 -9.40
N LEU A 543 27.21 12.37 -9.47
CA LEU A 543 28.56 12.46 -10.04
C LEU A 543 29.62 11.73 -9.19
N GLY A 544 29.50 11.78 -7.85
CA GLY A 544 30.37 11.03 -6.93
C GLY A 544 30.22 9.52 -7.06
N GLN A 545 28.99 9.02 -7.24
CA GLN A 545 28.73 7.59 -7.46
C GLN A 545 29.12 7.12 -8.87
N GLN A 546 29.04 7.99 -9.89
CA GLN A 546 29.58 7.69 -11.22
C GLN A 546 31.12 7.62 -11.22
N LEU A 547 31.80 8.47 -10.45
CA LEU A 547 33.26 8.47 -10.33
C LEU A 547 33.81 7.26 -9.55
N GLN A 548 33.08 6.74 -8.56
CA GLN A 548 33.47 5.52 -7.84
C GLN A 548 33.23 4.24 -8.65
N HIS A 549 32.22 4.21 -9.53
CA HIS A 549 31.99 3.07 -10.42
C HIS A 549 32.89 3.06 -11.66
N SER A 550 33.55 4.17 -12.01
CA SER A 550 34.51 4.23 -13.14
C SER A 550 35.97 3.90 -12.78
N GLN A 551 36.34 3.84 -11.50
CA GLN A 551 37.74 3.54 -11.09
C GLN A 551 38.02 2.07 -10.77
N SER A 552 37.02 1.19 -10.81
CA SER A 552 37.16 -0.22 -10.43
C SER A 552 37.39 -1.19 -11.60
N TYR A 553 37.57 -0.71 -12.84
CA TYR A 553 37.69 -1.57 -14.03
C TYR A 553 39.03 -1.50 -14.80
N HIS A 554 40.07 -0.80 -14.30
CA HIS A 554 41.32 -0.63 -15.06
C HIS A 554 42.61 -1.23 -14.50
N THR A 555 42.59 -2.03 -13.42
CA THR A 555 43.84 -2.60 -12.87
C THR A 555 43.73 -4.08 -12.51
N PHE A 556 43.41 -4.95 -13.48
CA PHE A 556 43.80 -6.37 -13.35
C PHE A 556 43.90 -7.10 -14.70
N ARG A 557 44.78 -6.61 -15.59
CA ARG A 557 45.48 -7.48 -16.55
C ARG A 557 46.69 -6.77 -17.14
N ASN A 558 47.84 -7.44 -16.99
CA ASN A 558 49.13 -7.19 -17.63
C ASN A 558 50.03 -6.15 -16.97
N SER A 559 50.89 -6.60 -16.07
CA SER A 559 52.34 -6.57 -16.34
C SER A 559 53.10 -7.30 -15.22
N ILE A 560 53.40 -8.56 -15.47
CA ILE A 560 54.59 -9.22 -14.95
C ILE A 560 55.79 -8.49 -15.54
N SER A 561 56.66 -7.93 -14.71
CA SER A 561 58.10 -8.27 -14.76
C SER A 561 58.92 -7.37 -13.84
N LYS A 562 59.79 -8.05 -13.08
CA LYS A 562 61.14 -7.65 -12.65
C LYS A 562 61.31 -6.95 -11.29
N GLU A 563 62.15 -7.65 -10.53
CA GLU A 563 63.13 -7.19 -9.53
C GLU A 563 62.64 -6.97 -8.11
N LEU A 564 63.33 -7.39 -7.05
CA LEU A 564 64.36 -8.40 -6.76
C LEU A 564 64.61 -8.20 -5.25
N LYS A 565 64.85 -9.28 -4.50
CA LYS A 565 65.48 -9.33 -3.16
C LYS A 565 64.69 -8.78 -1.97
N SER A 566 64.17 -9.69 -1.14
CA SER A 566 64.87 -10.13 0.08
C SER A 566 64.00 -11.12 0.89
N GLU A 567 64.43 -12.38 0.88
CA GLU A 567 64.67 -13.24 2.07
C GLU A 567 64.10 -12.71 3.41
N GLN A 568 63.29 -13.45 4.18
CA GLN A 568 63.69 -14.68 4.87
C GLN A 568 62.47 -15.45 5.44
N GLN A 569 62.51 -16.76 5.24
CA GLN A 569 62.11 -17.87 6.15
C GLN A 569 60.62 -18.20 6.47
N LEU A 570 60.13 -19.16 5.66
CA LEU A 570 59.28 -20.33 5.93
C LEU A 570 59.61 -21.10 7.26
N PRO A 571 58.97 -22.26 7.57
CA PRO A 571 57.53 -22.62 7.66
C PRO A 571 57.26 -23.58 8.86
N LEU A 572 56.04 -24.12 9.01
CA LEU A 572 55.82 -25.59 9.05
C LEU A 572 54.33 -25.94 9.06
N ALA A 573 53.98 -26.78 8.08
CA ALA A 573 52.68 -27.38 7.82
C ALA A 573 52.42 -28.58 8.75
N LEU A 574 51.16 -29.02 8.95
CA LEU A 574 50.50 -30.21 8.37
C LEU A 574 49.50 -30.67 9.45
N SER A 575 48.34 -31.30 9.23
CA SER A 575 47.80 -32.10 8.14
C SER A 575 46.32 -32.47 8.45
N HIS A 576 45.56 -32.83 7.39
CA HIS A 576 44.46 -33.81 7.31
C HIS A 576 43.32 -33.77 8.38
N VAL A 577 42.04 -33.82 8.02
CA VAL A 577 41.34 -34.97 7.41
C VAL A 577 40.00 -34.50 6.80
N LYS A 578 39.61 -35.14 5.68
CA LYS A 578 38.32 -35.02 4.99
C LYS A 578 37.20 -35.77 5.74
N SER A 579 35.96 -35.27 5.59
CA SER A 579 34.83 -35.98 4.93
C SER A 579 33.50 -36.13 5.69
N PHE A 580 32.43 -36.01 4.88
CA PHE A 580 31.05 -36.55 4.95
C PHE A 580 30.03 -36.07 6.02
N GLY A 581 28.97 -35.38 5.55
CA GLY A 581 27.75 -36.06 5.08
C GLY A 581 26.60 -36.32 6.06
N GLN A 582 25.62 -35.41 6.06
CA GLN A 582 24.15 -35.60 6.01
C GLN A 582 23.37 -36.39 7.11
N LEU A 583 22.12 -35.91 7.29
CA LEU A 583 20.89 -36.55 7.79
C LEU A 583 20.60 -36.49 9.31
N GLY A 584 19.59 -35.67 9.65
CA GLY A 584 18.23 -36.17 9.85
C GLY A 584 17.89 -36.91 11.15
N SER A 585 16.86 -36.38 11.81
CA SER A 585 15.85 -37.03 12.65
C SER A 585 15.96 -36.95 14.18
N SER A 586 14.76 -36.70 14.73
CA SER A 586 14.31 -36.74 16.10
C SER A 586 14.70 -38.01 16.86
N MET A 587 15.20 -37.86 18.10
CA MET A 587 14.90 -38.78 19.19
C MET A 587 15.04 -38.10 20.56
N ARG A 588 14.04 -38.30 21.42
CA ARG A 588 14.12 -38.08 22.86
C ARG A 588 15.07 -39.12 23.47
N VAL A 589 15.99 -38.68 24.32
CA VAL A 589 16.57 -39.51 25.38
C VAL A 589 16.74 -38.65 26.64
N ARG A 590 16.12 -39.09 27.74
CA ARG A 590 16.49 -38.66 29.09
C ARG A 590 17.68 -39.51 29.53
N SER A 591 18.76 -38.89 30.00
CA SER A 591 19.59 -39.44 31.07
C SER A 591 20.46 -38.34 31.70
N SER A 592 20.66 -38.52 32.98
CA SER A 592 21.12 -37.61 34.02
C SER A 592 22.62 -37.29 34.01
N VAL A 593 22.90 -36.01 34.34
CA VAL A 593 24.02 -35.48 35.14
C VAL A 593 25.42 -35.47 34.50
N SER A 594 25.88 -34.25 34.20
CA SER A 594 27.05 -33.69 34.87
C SER A 594 26.88 -32.18 35.00
N GLN A 595 26.39 -31.77 36.18
CA GLN A 595 26.44 -30.40 36.66
C GLN A 595 27.92 -29.98 36.70
N TYR A 596 28.33 -29.09 35.81
CA TYR A 596 29.37 -28.06 36.04
C TYR A 596 29.49 -27.05 34.87
N TRP A 597 28.49 -27.01 33.98
CA TRP A 597 28.42 -26.07 32.85
C TRP A 597 27.03 -25.38 32.73
N ILE A 598 26.29 -25.31 33.84
CA ILE A 598 24.92 -24.74 33.89
C ILE A 598 24.82 -23.49 34.81
N ALA A 599 25.89 -23.12 35.52
CA ALA A 599 25.79 -22.05 36.53
C ALA A 599 25.80 -20.61 35.96
N GLU A 600 26.01 -20.40 34.65
CA GLU A 600 26.12 -19.03 34.08
C GLU A 600 25.02 -18.65 33.07
N GLN A 601 23.98 -19.49 32.90
CA GLN A 601 22.83 -19.16 32.03
C GLN A 601 21.47 -19.15 32.73
N LEU A 602 21.42 -19.31 34.06
CA LEU A 602 20.16 -19.41 34.82
C LEU A 602 19.55 -18.06 35.27
N ASN A 603 19.98 -16.92 34.71
CA ASN A 603 19.34 -15.62 34.95
C ASN A 603 18.68 -15.03 33.69
N SER A 604 18.03 -15.86 32.88
CA SER A 604 16.97 -15.40 31.97
C SER A 604 15.95 -16.50 31.72
N SER A 605 15.01 -16.68 32.64
CA SER A 605 13.82 -17.47 32.39
C SER A 605 13.00 -16.83 31.27
N GLN A 606 13.13 -17.32 30.03
CA GLN A 606 12.23 -16.94 28.95
C GLN A 606 10.82 -17.41 29.32
N GLU A 607 9.93 -16.45 29.60
CA GLU A 607 8.50 -16.67 29.78
C GLU A 607 7.88 -17.13 28.45
N ILE A 608 7.85 -18.44 28.20
CA ILE A 608 7.20 -19.00 27.00
C ILE A 608 5.70 -19.05 27.27
N ILE A 609 4.94 -18.19 26.59
CA ILE A 609 3.47 -18.22 26.59
C ILE A 609 3.02 -19.12 25.44
N ASN A 610 2.12 -20.06 25.68
CA ASN A 610 1.39 -20.77 24.62
C ASN A 610 0.00 -20.15 24.41
N TYR A 611 -0.53 -20.27 23.19
CA TYR A 611 -1.89 -19.86 22.84
C TYR A 611 -2.68 -21.04 22.31
N ASP A 612 -3.85 -21.26 22.90
CA ASP A 612 -4.77 -22.30 22.49
C ASP A 612 -5.87 -21.69 21.63
N ILE A 613 -6.25 -22.38 20.54
CA ILE A 613 -7.43 -22.03 19.75
C ILE A 613 -8.64 -22.32 20.62
N VAL A 614 -9.39 -21.28 20.97
CA VAL A 614 -10.70 -21.45 21.60
C VAL A 614 -11.68 -21.93 20.55
N LYS A 615 -11.79 -21.17 19.46
CA LYS A 615 -12.76 -21.45 18.39
C LYS A 615 -12.37 -20.87 17.03
N THR A 616 -12.98 -21.45 16.00
CA THR A 616 -13.00 -20.95 14.62
C THR A 616 -14.46 -20.77 14.20
N LEU A 617 -14.90 -19.54 13.96
CA LEU A 617 -16.23 -19.23 13.44
C LEU A 617 -16.20 -19.23 11.91
N GLN A 618 -17.15 -19.93 11.31
CA GLN A 618 -17.30 -20.07 9.86
C GLN A 618 -18.62 -19.45 9.41
N GLY A 619 -18.61 -18.83 8.24
CA GLY A 619 -19.82 -18.26 7.63
C GLY A 619 -19.59 -17.01 6.79
N HIS A 620 -18.38 -16.48 6.67
CA HIS A 620 -18.08 -15.39 5.75
C HIS A 620 -17.78 -15.92 4.34
N ASP A 621 -18.36 -15.27 3.33
CA ASP A 621 -18.12 -15.61 1.92
C ASP A 621 -17.00 -14.76 1.32
N GLN A 622 -16.67 -13.64 1.97
CA GLN A 622 -15.66 -12.66 1.55
C GLN A 622 -14.62 -12.45 2.64
N PRO A 623 -13.45 -11.86 2.30
CA PRO A 623 -12.43 -11.53 3.28
C PRO A 623 -12.98 -10.65 4.41
N ILE A 624 -12.55 -10.96 5.62
CA ILE A 624 -12.90 -10.15 6.79
C ILE A 624 -12.00 -8.90 6.76
N LEU A 625 -12.61 -7.72 6.89
CA LEU A 625 -11.94 -6.43 6.79
C LEU A 625 -11.80 -5.72 8.13
N SER A 626 -12.74 -5.94 9.05
CA SER A 626 -12.77 -5.33 10.37
C SER A 626 -13.36 -6.28 11.40
N LEU A 627 -12.91 -6.17 12.64
CA LEU A 627 -13.41 -6.91 13.79
C LEU A 627 -13.51 -5.95 14.98
N TYR A 628 -14.60 -6.05 15.72
CA TYR A 628 -14.78 -5.30 16.96
C TYR A 628 -15.71 -6.08 17.89
N THR A 629 -15.40 -6.08 19.19
CA THR A 629 -16.24 -6.73 20.20
C THR A 629 -16.72 -5.72 21.23
N LYS A 630 -17.99 -5.84 21.61
CA LYS A 630 -18.54 -5.20 22.79
C LYS A 630 -19.27 -6.25 23.61
N ASP A 631 -18.80 -6.46 24.83
CA ASP A 631 -19.33 -7.47 25.76
C ASP A 631 -19.35 -8.85 25.08
N ASN A 632 -20.50 -9.51 24.97
CA ASN A 632 -20.64 -10.81 24.31
C ASN A 632 -20.87 -10.73 22.79
N ILE A 633 -20.98 -9.53 22.23
CA ILE A 633 -21.29 -9.32 20.81
C ILE A 633 -20.01 -9.06 20.02
N LEU A 634 -19.77 -9.88 19.01
CA LEU A 634 -18.70 -9.70 18.03
C LEU A 634 -19.29 -9.22 16.70
N CYS A 635 -18.78 -8.10 16.19
CA CYS A 635 -19.10 -7.60 14.87
C CYS A 635 -17.93 -7.84 13.90
N SER A 636 -18.22 -8.42 12.74
CA SER A 636 -17.25 -8.67 11.68
C SER A 636 -17.68 -8.06 10.35
N GLY A 637 -16.82 -7.22 9.77
CA GLY A 637 -17.08 -6.53 8.52
C GLY A 637 -16.56 -7.29 7.32
N GLN A 638 -17.35 -7.36 6.25
CA GLN A 638 -16.97 -7.91 4.95
C GLN A 638 -17.38 -6.95 3.80
N TYR A 639 -17.18 -7.37 2.56
CA TYR A 639 -17.63 -6.59 1.39
C TYR A 639 -19.17 -6.49 1.38
N LYS A 640 -19.72 -5.26 1.44
CA LYS A 640 -21.16 -4.95 1.43
C LYS A 640 -21.99 -5.53 2.57
N GLN A 641 -21.41 -6.22 3.54
CA GLN A 641 -22.16 -6.79 4.65
C GLN A 641 -21.32 -6.72 5.91
N PHE A 642 -21.97 -6.72 7.07
CA PHE A 642 -21.32 -7.09 8.31
C PHE A 642 -22.18 -8.12 9.03
N LYS A 643 -21.52 -8.96 9.82
CA LYS A 643 -22.15 -10.04 10.57
C LYS A 643 -21.99 -9.76 12.06
N VAL A 644 -23.02 -10.10 12.80
CA VAL A 644 -23.06 -9.98 14.26
C VAL A 644 -23.13 -11.38 14.83
N TRP A 645 -22.22 -11.68 15.74
CA TRP A 645 -22.04 -12.99 16.34
C TRP A 645 -22.17 -12.88 17.85
N ASP A 646 -22.70 -13.92 18.45
CA ASP A 646 -22.61 -14.11 19.89
C ASP A 646 -21.32 -14.89 20.20
N VAL A 647 -20.45 -14.33 21.04
CA VAL A 647 -19.13 -14.91 21.35
C VAL A 647 -19.28 -16.16 22.22
N GLU A 648 -20.25 -16.17 23.14
CA GLU A 648 -20.47 -17.29 24.06
C GLU A 648 -21.21 -18.45 23.39
N SER A 649 -22.38 -18.19 22.78
CA SER A 649 -23.13 -19.25 22.07
C SER A 649 -22.51 -19.65 20.73
N GLN A 650 -21.58 -18.84 20.21
CA GLN A 650 -20.87 -19.09 18.95
C GLN A 650 -21.78 -19.09 17.72
N GLN A 651 -22.99 -18.54 17.84
CA GLN A 651 -23.96 -18.47 16.75
C GLN A 651 -23.91 -17.12 16.04
N LEU A 652 -24.23 -17.17 14.74
CA LEU A 652 -24.49 -15.98 13.95
C LEU A 652 -25.85 -15.40 14.37
N ILE A 653 -25.87 -14.20 14.94
CA ILE A 653 -27.11 -13.50 15.33
C ILE A 653 -27.77 -12.91 14.08
N SER A 654 -27.01 -12.18 13.28
CA SER A 654 -27.56 -11.50 12.10
C SER A 654 -26.51 -11.24 11.01
N THR A 655 -27.00 -11.07 9.79
CA THR A 655 -26.23 -10.56 8.65
C THR A 655 -26.94 -9.31 8.14
N ILE A 656 -26.21 -8.20 8.06
CA ILE A 656 -26.76 -6.89 7.73
C ILE A 656 -26.06 -6.35 6.49
N ASP A 657 -26.85 -6.04 5.46
CA ASP A 657 -26.37 -5.54 4.17
C ASP A 657 -26.11 -4.03 4.20
N GLN A 658 -25.02 -3.61 3.55
CA GLN A 658 -24.56 -2.23 3.43
C GLN A 658 -24.32 -1.87 1.96
N SER A 659 -24.30 -0.57 1.67
CA SER A 659 -24.07 -0.06 0.32
C SER A 659 -22.64 -0.31 -0.19
N ASN A 660 -21.65 -0.39 0.71
CA ASN A 660 -20.24 -0.48 0.38
C ASN A 660 -19.46 -1.34 1.39
N HIS A 661 -18.14 -1.45 1.22
CA HIS A 661 -17.25 -2.26 2.07
C HIS A 661 -17.27 -1.77 3.51
N CYS A 662 -17.46 -2.70 4.45
CA CYS A 662 -17.39 -2.42 5.88
C CYS A 662 -15.93 -2.43 6.32
N ARG A 663 -15.28 -1.26 6.38
CA ARG A 663 -13.82 -1.18 6.62
C ARG A 663 -13.45 -1.03 8.08
N SER A 664 -14.34 -0.47 8.90
CA SER A 664 -14.15 -0.29 10.33
C SER A 664 -15.48 -0.36 11.06
N ILE A 665 -15.46 -0.95 12.26
CA ILE A 665 -16.60 -1.07 13.16
C ILE A 665 -16.12 -0.64 14.54
N TYR A 666 -16.92 0.17 15.23
CA TYR A 666 -16.61 0.63 16.58
C TYR A 666 -17.90 0.83 17.38
N TYR A 667 -17.91 0.48 18.67
CA TYR A 667 -19.05 0.76 19.55
C TYR A 667 -18.92 2.15 20.18
N TRP A 668 -19.85 3.04 19.86
CA TRP A 668 -19.88 4.39 20.41
C TRP A 668 -20.73 4.45 21.68
N ALA A 669 -20.06 4.44 22.83
CA ALA A 669 -20.71 4.39 24.14
C ALA A 669 -21.68 5.56 24.40
N ASN A 670 -21.34 6.79 24.01
CA ASN A 670 -22.18 7.96 24.31
C ASN A 670 -23.53 7.99 23.58
N ARG A 671 -23.66 7.29 22.46
CA ARG A 671 -24.94 7.13 21.75
C ARG A 671 -25.50 5.72 21.83
N ASP A 672 -24.83 4.83 22.55
CA ASP A 672 -25.19 3.42 22.67
C ASP A 672 -25.49 2.81 21.28
N ALA A 673 -24.49 2.86 20.39
CA ALA A 673 -24.65 2.44 19.01
C ALA A 673 -23.35 1.91 18.39
N PHE A 674 -23.45 0.88 17.55
CA PHE A 674 -22.36 0.45 16.67
C PHE A 674 -22.24 1.39 15.47
N ALA A 675 -21.09 2.06 15.36
CA ALA A 675 -20.69 2.84 14.20
C ALA A 675 -19.98 1.93 13.19
N VAL A 676 -20.60 1.74 12.03
CA VAL A 676 -20.06 0.92 10.93
C VAL A 676 -19.74 1.83 9.75
N SER A 677 -18.47 1.86 9.33
CA SER A 677 -18.07 2.62 8.15
C SER A 677 -18.39 1.86 6.87
N HIS A 678 -18.97 2.55 5.89
CA HIS A 678 -19.13 2.04 4.53
C HIS A 678 -18.91 3.16 3.51
N GLY A 679 -17.81 3.06 2.75
CA GLY A 679 -17.41 4.13 1.82
C GLY A 679 -17.16 5.46 2.53
N SER A 680 -17.95 6.48 2.19
CA SER A 680 -17.88 7.83 2.78
C SER A 680 -18.87 8.08 3.93
N GLN A 681 -19.62 7.06 4.34
CA GLN A 681 -20.69 7.19 5.33
C GLN A 681 -20.45 6.28 6.54
N ILE A 682 -21.07 6.63 7.66
CA ILE A 682 -21.08 5.83 8.89
C ILE A 682 -22.53 5.62 9.30
N SER A 683 -22.97 4.37 9.31
CA SER A 683 -24.28 3.98 9.85
C SER A 683 -24.16 3.65 11.33
N LEU A 684 -25.13 4.11 12.12
CA LEU A 684 -25.27 3.81 13.54
C LEU A 684 -26.34 2.74 13.73
N TYR A 685 -25.98 1.63 14.38
CA TYR A 685 -26.90 0.53 14.71
C TYR A 685 -27.11 0.44 16.22
N ASP A 686 -28.35 0.18 16.62
CA ASP A 686 -28.65 -0.17 18.01
C ASP A 686 -28.06 -1.55 18.35
N PRO A 687 -27.31 -1.73 19.45
CA PRO A 687 -26.70 -3.03 19.77
C PRO A 687 -27.71 -4.13 20.07
N LEU A 688 -28.89 -3.78 20.61
CA LEU A 688 -29.93 -4.74 20.98
C LEU A 688 -30.84 -5.11 19.81
N THR A 689 -31.42 -4.10 19.14
CA THR A 689 -32.38 -4.35 18.05
C THR A 689 -31.71 -4.53 16.69
N LEU A 690 -30.43 -4.15 16.56
CA LEU A 690 -29.68 -4.14 15.30
C LEU A 690 -30.33 -3.31 14.18
N MET A 691 -31.26 -2.43 14.54
CA MET A 691 -31.89 -1.49 13.63
C MET A 691 -31.01 -0.26 13.42
N CYS A 692 -31.04 0.31 12.22
CA CYS A 692 -30.28 1.53 11.90
C CYS A 692 -30.90 2.73 12.62
N LYS A 693 -30.19 3.29 13.61
CA LYS A 693 -30.56 4.51 14.35
C LYS A 693 -30.33 5.78 13.53
N GLY A 694 -29.36 5.79 12.64
CA GLY A 694 -29.05 6.96 11.84
C GLY A 694 -27.80 6.83 10.97
N LEU A 695 -27.59 7.86 10.16
CA LEU A 695 -26.48 7.94 9.20
C LEU A 695 -25.69 9.23 9.43
N LEU A 696 -24.39 9.11 9.64
CA LEU A 696 -23.44 10.22 9.68
C LEU A 696 -22.77 10.33 8.31
N LYS A 697 -22.93 11.49 7.68
CA LYS A 697 -22.24 11.81 6.43
C LYS A 697 -20.88 12.40 6.77
N SER A 698 -19.82 11.84 6.19
CA SER A 698 -18.47 12.38 6.32
C SER A 698 -18.08 13.14 5.05
N SER A 699 -17.13 14.06 5.19
CA SER A 699 -16.43 14.70 4.08
C SER A 699 -15.26 13.84 3.55
N ILE A 700 -15.02 12.66 4.13
CA ILE A 700 -13.96 11.72 3.76
C ILE A 700 -14.45 10.83 2.60
N GLU A 701 -13.62 10.60 1.58
CA GLU A 701 -13.98 9.78 0.41
C GLU A 701 -14.11 8.29 0.78
N GLU A 702 -13.15 7.78 1.55
CA GLU A 702 -13.12 6.39 1.99
C GLU A 702 -12.66 6.32 3.45
N ILE A 703 -13.57 6.00 4.36
CA ILE A 703 -13.30 5.86 5.79
C ILE A 703 -12.62 4.52 6.05
N LYS A 704 -11.40 4.56 6.59
CA LYS A 704 -10.59 3.36 6.86
C LYS A 704 -10.66 2.91 8.31
N CYS A 705 -10.79 3.83 9.25
CA CYS A 705 -10.78 3.52 10.67
C CYS A 705 -11.66 4.48 11.49
N ILE A 706 -12.25 3.95 12.56
CA ILE A 706 -13.09 4.68 13.51
C ILE A 706 -12.58 4.41 14.93
N THR A 707 -12.61 5.42 15.78
CA THR A 707 -12.34 5.33 17.23
C THR A 707 -13.16 6.37 17.98
N SER A 708 -13.05 6.44 19.30
CA SER A 708 -13.59 7.54 20.09
C SER A 708 -12.54 8.17 20.98
N ILE A 709 -12.75 9.44 21.32
CA ILE A 709 -11.94 10.16 22.31
C ILE A 709 -12.80 11.12 23.11
N ASN A 710 -12.73 11.08 24.44
CA ASN A 710 -13.52 11.90 25.36
C ASN A 710 -15.03 11.86 25.03
N GLY A 711 -15.51 10.70 24.56
CA GLY A 711 -16.91 10.51 24.16
C GLY A 711 -17.29 11.04 22.77
N LEU A 712 -16.37 11.71 22.06
CA LEU A 712 -16.52 12.12 20.68
C LEU A 712 -16.15 10.95 19.75
N LEU A 713 -16.91 10.78 18.67
CA LEU A 713 -16.60 9.80 17.64
C LEU A 713 -15.60 10.40 16.66
N VAL A 714 -14.55 9.67 16.30
CA VAL A 714 -13.53 10.09 15.33
C VAL A 714 -13.46 9.08 14.21
N ALA A 715 -13.52 9.54 12.97
CA ALA A 715 -13.28 8.72 11.79
C ALA A 715 -12.15 9.30 10.96
N ALA A 716 -11.35 8.39 10.41
CA ALA A 716 -10.21 8.74 9.59
C ALA A 716 -10.16 7.89 8.33
N GLY A 717 -9.63 8.47 7.27
CA GLY A 717 -9.53 7.76 6.01
C GLY A 717 -8.75 8.48 4.93
N LYS A 718 -9.06 8.13 3.69
CA LYS A 718 -8.46 8.73 2.52
C LYS A 718 -9.26 9.95 2.10
N SER A 719 -8.57 11.07 1.97
CA SER A 719 -9.11 12.28 1.38
C SER A 719 -8.07 12.98 0.51
N ILE A 720 -8.44 13.31 -0.73
CA ILE A 720 -7.55 14.02 -1.66
C ILE A 720 -7.68 15.53 -1.47
N ASN A 721 -8.93 16.03 -1.39
CA ASN A 721 -9.21 17.46 -1.37
C ASN A 721 -9.79 17.97 -0.04
N SER A 722 -10.48 17.10 0.71
CA SER A 722 -11.08 17.43 2.01
C SER A 722 -10.16 17.03 3.16
N ASN A 723 -10.64 17.22 4.38
CA ASN A 723 -9.97 16.78 5.59
C ASN A 723 -10.08 15.25 5.75
N ALA A 724 -8.99 14.62 6.18
CA ALA A 724 -8.91 13.17 6.34
C ALA A 724 -9.39 12.67 7.72
N LEU A 725 -9.60 13.59 8.67
CA LEU A 725 -10.11 13.33 10.02
C LEU A 725 -11.38 14.14 10.27
N ASN A 726 -12.45 13.44 10.64
CA ASN A 726 -13.71 14.04 11.04
C ASN A 726 -14.09 13.59 12.45
N ILE A 727 -14.65 14.52 13.23
CA ILE A 727 -15.04 14.29 14.62
C ILE A 727 -16.51 14.67 14.79
N TRP A 728 -17.27 13.83 15.51
CA TRP A 728 -18.69 14.04 15.79
C TRP A 728 -18.97 14.05 17.29
N ASP A 729 -19.96 14.85 17.67
CA ASP A 729 -20.53 14.82 19.02
C ASP A 729 -21.79 13.92 19.08
N SER A 730 -22.00 13.34 20.24
CA SER A 730 -23.19 12.57 20.62
C SER A 730 -24.50 13.34 20.51
N ARG A 731 -24.46 14.68 20.53
CA ARG A 731 -25.68 15.51 20.52
C ARG A 731 -26.12 15.89 19.11
N GLN A 732 -25.20 15.94 18.15
CA GLN A 732 -25.45 16.45 16.80
C GLN A 732 -24.93 15.48 15.74
N ASN A 733 -25.63 15.35 14.61
CA ASN A 733 -25.17 14.49 13.50
C ASN A 733 -24.21 15.22 12.55
N ASN A 734 -23.95 16.50 12.79
CA ASN A 734 -23.03 17.31 12.01
C ASN A 734 -21.59 17.08 12.48
N ILE A 735 -20.64 17.29 11.57
CA ILE A 735 -19.21 17.22 11.87
C ILE A 735 -18.86 18.42 12.75
N LEU A 736 -18.19 18.16 13.86
CA LEU A 736 -17.79 19.16 14.85
C LEU A 736 -16.39 19.72 14.55
N TYR A 737 -15.44 18.83 14.22
CA TYR A 737 -14.10 19.24 13.79
C TYR A 737 -13.66 18.44 12.57
N GLU A 738 -12.86 19.11 11.73
CA GLU A 738 -12.20 18.51 10.59
C GLU A 738 -10.70 18.85 10.60
N PHE A 739 -9.85 17.84 10.46
CA PHE A 739 -8.39 17.99 10.51
C PHE A 739 -7.68 17.32 9.34
N GLU A 740 -6.46 17.82 9.06
CA GLU A 740 -5.49 17.28 8.10
C GLU A 740 -6.01 17.24 6.64
N LYS A 741 -5.74 18.31 5.88
CA LYS A 741 -6.10 18.41 4.46
C LYS A 741 -5.17 17.54 3.60
N GLY A 742 -5.76 16.73 2.70
CA GLY A 742 -5.01 16.01 1.65
C GLY A 742 -4.06 14.92 2.18
N SER A 743 -4.49 14.19 3.21
CA SER A 743 -3.77 13.03 3.75
C SER A 743 -4.57 11.74 3.60
N ASP A 744 -3.85 10.62 3.68
CA ASP A 744 -4.45 9.28 3.72
C ASP A 744 -4.04 8.61 5.02
N ILE A 745 -5.01 8.46 5.92
CA ILE A 745 -4.84 7.91 7.27
C ILE A 745 -5.27 6.46 7.27
N LEU A 746 -4.37 5.58 7.72
CA LEU A 746 -4.58 4.13 7.66
C LEU A 746 -5.02 3.55 9.01
N SER A 747 -4.54 4.13 10.11
CA SER A 747 -4.81 3.65 11.46
C SER A 747 -4.97 4.82 12.42
N ILE A 748 -5.83 4.64 13.41
CA ILE A 748 -6.13 5.63 14.43
C ILE A 748 -6.38 4.96 15.77
N TYR A 749 -6.01 5.64 16.84
CA TYR A 749 -6.22 5.22 18.21
C TYR A 749 -6.50 6.44 19.09
N GLY A 750 -7.68 6.47 19.71
CA GLY A 750 -8.02 7.43 20.75
C GLY A 750 -7.62 6.90 22.12
N SER A 751 -6.84 7.68 22.87
CA SER A 751 -6.57 7.42 24.29
C SER A 751 -7.38 8.38 25.14
N ASP A 752 -8.39 7.87 25.84
CA ASP A 752 -9.16 8.65 26.80
C ASP A 752 -8.31 8.99 28.04
N GLU A 753 -7.44 8.05 28.47
CA GLU A 753 -6.54 8.22 29.63
C GLU A 753 -5.61 9.42 29.46
N ASN A 754 -4.97 9.52 28.29
CA ASN A 754 -4.04 10.60 27.99
C ASN A 754 -4.72 11.80 27.31
N SER A 755 -6.04 11.70 27.06
CA SER A 755 -6.81 12.66 26.27
C SER A 755 -6.08 13.04 24.98
N GLU A 756 -5.57 12.05 24.23
CA GLU A 756 -4.88 12.30 22.97
C GLU A 756 -5.24 11.28 21.89
N LEU A 757 -5.25 11.75 20.65
CA LEU A 757 -5.54 10.98 19.45
C LEU A 757 -4.23 10.73 18.70
N ILE A 758 -3.95 9.48 18.37
CA ILE A 758 -2.73 9.10 17.67
C ILE A 758 -3.13 8.42 16.37
N TYR A 759 -2.49 8.78 15.26
CA TYR A 759 -2.81 8.21 13.97
C TYR A 759 -1.58 8.03 13.07
N GLY A 760 -1.70 7.04 12.19
CA GLY A 760 -0.68 6.64 11.24
C GLY A 760 -1.07 7.03 9.82
N THR A 761 -0.16 7.66 9.10
CA THR A 761 -0.39 8.13 7.72
C THR A 761 0.26 7.21 6.68
N LEU A 762 -0.25 7.26 5.45
CA LEU A 762 0.37 6.59 4.30
C LEU A 762 1.77 7.16 3.98
N LYS A 763 2.02 8.43 4.32
CA LYS A 763 3.32 9.13 4.14
C LYS A 763 4.35 8.79 5.21
N HIS A 764 4.25 7.62 5.84
CA HIS A 764 5.20 7.08 6.82
C HIS A 764 5.27 7.80 8.18
N TYR A 765 4.45 8.83 8.40
CA TYR A 765 4.45 9.59 9.64
C TYR A 765 3.42 9.05 10.62
N THR A 766 3.84 8.96 11.88
CA THR A 766 2.93 8.83 13.03
C THR A 766 2.77 10.20 13.66
N LYS A 767 1.53 10.62 13.87
CA LYS A 767 1.18 11.93 14.40
C LYS A 767 0.26 11.77 15.61
N ARG A 768 0.28 12.77 16.48
CA ARG A 768 -0.61 12.84 17.64
C ARG A 768 -1.29 14.20 17.74
N ILE A 769 -2.47 14.22 18.33
CA ILE A 769 -3.27 15.41 18.62
C ILE A 769 -3.70 15.32 20.08
N PRO A 770 -3.17 16.18 20.97
CA PRO A 770 -3.66 16.28 22.34
C PRO A 770 -5.02 16.98 22.37
N PHE A 771 -6.02 16.34 22.96
CA PHE A 771 -7.37 16.87 23.23
C PHE A 771 -7.42 17.45 24.66
N ASN A 772 -6.57 18.46 24.89
CA ASN A 772 -6.67 19.27 26.10
C ASN A 772 -7.72 20.36 25.88
N LYS A 773 -8.53 20.64 26.92
CA LYS A 773 -9.78 21.42 26.89
C LYS A 773 -9.78 22.74 26.07
N ASN A 774 -8.62 23.31 25.71
CA ASN A 774 -8.49 24.57 24.97
C ASN A 774 -7.51 24.56 23.76
N LYS A 775 -6.91 23.42 23.35
CA LYS A 775 -5.90 23.40 22.25
C LYS A 775 -6.10 22.20 21.31
N TYR A 776 -7.13 22.24 20.48
CA TYR A 776 -7.45 21.16 19.53
C TYR A 776 -6.61 21.20 18.22
N ASN A 777 -5.78 22.23 18.02
CA ASN A 777 -5.13 22.49 16.72
C ASN A 777 -3.63 22.13 16.67
N GLN A 778 -3.06 21.54 17.72
CA GLN A 778 -1.63 21.20 17.73
C GLN A 778 -1.39 19.76 17.28
N ILE A 779 -1.27 19.56 15.96
CA ILE A 779 -0.80 18.28 15.42
C ILE A 779 0.70 18.19 15.64
N GLN A 780 1.15 17.25 16.46
CA GLN A 780 2.56 16.97 16.66
C GLN A 780 2.97 15.72 15.88
N GLN A 781 4.01 15.86 15.06
CA GLN A 781 4.61 14.73 14.36
C GLN A 781 5.70 14.09 15.23
N LEU A 782 5.67 12.76 15.31
CA LEU A 782 6.68 11.97 16.01
C LEU A 782 7.93 11.80 15.10
N GLN A 783 9.13 11.97 15.66
CA GLN A 783 10.43 11.82 14.95
C GLN A 783 11.35 10.71 15.52
N PRO A 784 11.85 9.77 14.68
CA PRO A 784 11.91 9.79 13.22
C PRO A 784 10.70 9.16 12.48
N PRO A 785 10.49 9.48 11.19
CA PRO A 785 9.48 8.80 10.39
C PRO A 785 9.73 7.29 10.27
N GLN A 786 8.66 6.52 10.07
CA GLN A 786 8.79 5.11 9.70
C GLN A 786 9.35 4.96 8.28
N LEU A 787 9.82 3.75 7.93
CA LEU A 787 10.34 3.48 6.58
C LEU A 787 9.23 3.24 5.54
N ASP A 788 8.04 2.84 5.96
CA ASP A 788 6.89 2.60 5.07
C ASP A 788 5.57 2.96 5.78
N LYS A 789 4.43 2.73 5.12
CA LYS A 789 3.08 3.08 5.58
C LYS A 789 2.80 2.56 7.00
N VAL A 790 2.23 3.42 7.84
CA VAL A 790 1.90 3.08 9.23
C VAL A 790 0.56 2.32 9.26
N THR A 791 0.58 1.02 9.52
CA THR A 791 -0.61 0.15 9.44
C THR A 791 -1.36 0.03 10.76
N GLY A 792 -0.70 0.33 11.87
CA GLY A 792 -1.30 0.23 13.20
C GLY A 792 -0.61 1.14 14.19
N VAL A 793 -1.39 1.70 15.09
CA VAL A 793 -0.95 2.61 16.14
C VAL A 793 -1.76 2.30 17.39
N ALA A 794 -1.12 2.37 18.55
CA ALA A 794 -1.81 2.30 19.83
C ALA A 794 -0.96 2.92 20.95
N SER A 795 -1.59 3.24 22.08
CA SER A 795 -0.89 3.68 23.29
C SER A 795 -0.74 2.51 24.28
N PHE A 796 0.45 2.40 24.85
CA PHE A 796 0.89 1.36 25.77
C PHE A 796 1.50 2.02 27.00
N GLY A 797 0.65 2.39 27.97
CA GLY A 797 1.06 3.15 29.15
C GLY A 797 1.75 4.47 28.77
N ASP A 798 2.99 4.64 29.21
CA ASP A 798 3.84 5.82 28.93
C ASP A 798 4.48 5.82 27.53
N TYR A 799 4.04 4.92 26.64
CA TYR A 799 4.60 4.78 25.31
C TYR A 799 3.54 4.74 24.20
N ILE A 800 3.92 5.20 23.01
CA ILE A 800 3.15 5.01 21.78
C ILE A 800 3.84 3.91 20.98
N VAL A 801 3.07 2.94 20.53
CA VAL A 801 3.53 1.87 19.64
C VAL A 801 2.99 2.14 18.25
N SER A 802 3.85 2.04 17.26
CA SER A 802 3.47 2.17 15.86
C SER A 802 4.09 1.04 15.04
N CYS A 803 3.33 0.46 14.11
CA CYS A 803 3.79 -0.59 13.22
C CYS A 803 3.66 -0.19 11.75
N SER A 804 4.58 -0.71 10.94
CA SER A 804 4.75 -0.32 9.53
C SER A 804 4.63 -1.52 8.59
N LEU A 805 4.24 -1.28 7.33
CA LEU A 805 4.44 -2.27 6.26
C LEU A 805 5.91 -2.67 6.10
N SER A 806 6.86 -1.83 6.52
CA SER A 806 8.30 -2.14 6.49
C SER A 806 8.75 -3.24 7.45
N LYS A 807 7.81 -3.94 8.12
CA LYS A 807 8.05 -5.02 9.10
C LYS A 807 8.70 -4.53 10.41
N ARG A 808 8.79 -3.22 10.58
CA ARG A 808 9.34 -2.54 11.76
C ARG A 808 8.21 -2.13 12.69
N MET A 809 8.51 -2.15 13.99
CA MET A 809 7.75 -1.41 14.98
C MET A 809 8.65 -0.42 15.69
N LEU A 810 8.08 0.73 16.00
CA LEU A 810 8.72 1.80 16.76
C LEU A 810 7.96 2.02 18.05
N LEU A 811 8.73 2.15 19.14
CA LEU A 811 8.26 2.56 20.45
C LEU A 811 8.68 4.00 20.70
N TRP A 812 7.71 4.83 21.05
CA TRP A 812 7.88 6.25 21.29
C TRP A 812 7.58 6.57 22.73
N LYS A 813 8.35 7.47 23.34
CA LYS A 813 8.00 7.95 24.68
C LYS A 813 6.83 8.93 24.58
N GLN A 814 5.74 8.69 25.34
CA GLN A 814 4.52 9.50 25.28
C GLN A 814 4.81 10.98 25.58
N GLN A 815 5.62 11.28 26.59
CA GLN A 815 5.85 12.68 26.99
C GLN A 815 6.59 13.50 25.92
N THR A 816 7.68 12.95 25.37
CA THR A 816 8.58 13.68 24.47
C THR A 816 8.21 13.55 23.00
N GLY A 817 7.53 12.46 22.62
CA GLY A 817 7.27 12.13 21.22
C GLY A 817 8.54 11.77 20.43
N LEU A 818 9.62 11.42 21.14
CA LEU A 818 10.87 10.93 20.57
C LEU A 818 10.91 9.40 20.65
N GLU A 819 11.56 8.80 19.66
CA GLU A 819 11.76 7.36 19.58
C GLU A 819 12.62 6.85 20.74
N SER A 820 12.16 5.80 21.39
CA SER A 820 12.89 5.14 22.47
C SER A 820 13.56 3.87 22.00
N THR A 821 12.87 3.04 21.21
CA THR A 821 13.41 1.76 20.72
C THR A 821 12.79 1.36 19.39
N THR A 822 13.61 0.70 18.58
CA THR A 822 13.22 0.14 17.29
C THR A 822 13.43 -1.36 17.31
N ASN A 823 12.54 -2.12 16.69
CA ASN A 823 12.86 -3.50 16.36
C ASN A 823 12.65 -3.73 14.86
N ASP A 824 13.76 -4.15 14.25
CA ASP A 824 13.88 -4.34 12.82
C ASP A 824 13.53 -5.79 12.50
N SER A 825 12.49 -5.97 11.68
CA SER A 825 12.01 -7.28 11.21
C SER A 825 11.30 -8.13 12.27
N ILE A 826 10.26 -7.56 12.90
CA ILE A 826 9.39 -8.29 13.83
C ILE A 826 8.59 -9.39 13.16
N HIS A 827 8.34 -9.31 11.86
CA HIS A 827 7.69 -10.38 11.09
C HIS A 827 8.48 -10.68 9.82
N LYS A 828 8.28 -11.87 9.25
CA LYS A 828 8.90 -12.25 7.97
C LYS A 828 8.32 -11.47 6.80
N ASP A 829 7.04 -11.10 6.86
CA ASP A 829 6.36 -10.26 5.86
C ASP A 829 5.66 -9.03 6.49
N LEU A 830 4.93 -8.26 5.67
CA LEU A 830 4.32 -6.98 6.02
C LEU A 830 3.36 -7.09 7.22
N ILE A 831 3.42 -6.10 8.13
CA ILE A 831 2.52 -6.01 9.29
C ILE A 831 1.23 -5.31 8.87
N THR A 832 0.08 -5.94 9.11
CA THR A 832 -1.22 -5.48 8.61
C THR A 832 -2.10 -4.83 9.67
N ALA A 833 -2.08 -5.32 10.91
CA ALA A 833 -2.84 -4.76 12.03
C ALA A 833 -2.14 -4.97 13.37
N LEU A 834 -2.47 -4.11 14.34
CA LEU A 834 -1.93 -4.10 15.70
C LEU A 834 -3.08 -4.00 16.71
N ALA A 835 -2.99 -4.76 17.79
CA ALA A 835 -3.90 -4.72 18.93
C ALA A 835 -3.12 -4.82 20.24
N ILE A 836 -3.63 -4.21 21.30
CA ILE A 836 -2.97 -4.19 22.61
C ILE A 836 -3.90 -4.76 23.66
N ASP A 837 -3.35 -5.61 24.52
CA ASP A 837 -3.94 -6.02 25.79
C ASP A 837 -3.32 -5.18 26.90
N LYS A 838 -4.12 -4.27 27.48
CA LYS A 838 -3.65 -3.35 28.52
C LYS A 838 -3.39 -4.09 29.84
N SER A 839 -4.23 -5.06 30.17
CA SER A 839 -4.15 -5.86 31.40
C SER A 839 -2.91 -6.75 31.44
N LEU A 840 -2.64 -7.47 30.35
CA LEU A 840 -1.47 -8.35 30.27
C LEU A 840 -0.20 -7.61 29.85
N LYS A 841 -0.30 -6.31 29.50
CA LYS A 841 0.80 -5.51 28.95
C LYS A 841 1.44 -6.20 27.73
N LEU A 842 0.60 -6.75 26.85
CA LEU A 842 1.02 -7.45 25.63
C LEU A 842 0.59 -6.70 24.37
N ILE A 843 1.45 -6.74 23.36
CA ILE A 843 1.20 -6.19 22.03
C ILE A 843 1.07 -7.35 21.05
N TYR A 844 -0.04 -7.39 20.32
CA TYR A 844 -0.27 -8.35 19.27
C TYR A 844 -0.14 -7.68 17.91
N THR A 845 0.60 -8.33 17.01
CA THR A 845 0.77 -7.86 15.64
C THR A 845 0.48 -8.97 14.66
N SER A 846 -0.22 -8.63 13.59
CA SER A 846 -0.62 -9.56 12.54
C SER A 846 0.14 -9.30 11.25
N CYS A 847 0.37 -10.37 10.49
CA CYS A 847 1.18 -10.35 9.28
C CYS A 847 0.40 -10.81 8.05
N LYS A 848 0.89 -10.39 6.88
CA LYS A 848 0.43 -10.88 5.58
C LYS A 848 0.70 -12.37 5.36
N ASP A 849 1.71 -12.94 6.03
CA ASP A 849 2.00 -14.38 6.01
C ASP A 849 0.97 -15.23 6.79
N GLY A 850 0.06 -14.58 7.54
CA GLY A 850 -0.96 -15.27 8.34
C GLY A 850 -0.54 -15.60 9.77
N ASN A 851 0.62 -15.12 10.21
CA ASN A 851 1.05 -15.24 11.59
C ASN A 851 0.62 -14.04 12.44
N VAL A 852 0.32 -14.29 13.71
CA VAL A 852 0.15 -13.27 14.76
C VAL A 852 1.27 -13.46 15.78
N ARG A 853 1.95 -12.39 16.17
CA ARG A 853 3.02 -12.43 17.17
C ARG A 853 2.59 -11.70 18.44
N ALA A 854 2.80 -12.33 19.58
CA ALA A 854 2.59 -11.77 20.91
C ALA A 854 3.93 -11.25 21.44
N ILE A 855 3.97 -9.96 21.76
CA ILE A 855 5.20 -9.23 22.07
C ILE A 855 5.04 -8.52 23.41
N LYS A 856 6.04 -8.66 24.29
CA LYS A 856 6.17 -7.91 25.54
C LYS A 856 7.27 -6.89 25.40
N VAL A 857 7.11 -5.74 26.05
CA VAL A 857 8.15 -4.72 26.14
C VAL A 857 8.84 -4.90 27.48
N ASN A 858 10.14 -5.23 27.46
CA ASN A 858 10.92 -5.44 28.67
C ASN A 858 11.28 -4.11 29.35
N GLU A 859 11.82 -4.18 30.57
CA GLU A 859 12.31 -3.01 31.31
C GLU A 859 13.41 -2.25 30.54
N GLU A 860 14.24 -2.96 29.77
CA GLU A 860 15.20 -2.37 28.82
C GLU A 860 14.56 -1.73 27.57
N ARG A 861 13.23 -1.68 27.50
CA ARG A 861 12.42 -1.13 26.40
C ARG A 861 12.58 -1.85 25.07
N LYS A 862 13.19 -3.03 25.07
CA LYS A 862 13.28 -3.88 23.88
C LYS A 862 12.00 -4.70 23.71
N PHE A 863 11.63 -4.91 22.45
CA PHE A 863 10.54 -5.80 22.09
C PHE A 863 11.01 -7.26 22.21
N GLN A 864 10.45 -7.99 23.16
CA GLN A 864 10.65 -9.43 23.31
C GLN A 864 9.48 -10.19 22.69
N LEU A 865 9.79 -11.05 21.72
CA LEU A 865 8.81 -11.99 21.17
C LEU A 865 8.57 -13.10 22.19
N LEU A 866 7.32 -13.26 22.62
CA LEU A 866 6.94 -14.32 23.56
C LEU A 866 6.37 -15.54 22.84
N HIS A 867 5.55 -15.32 21.81
CA HIS A 867 4.99 -16.41 21.02
C HIS A 867 4.64 -16.00 19.58
N GLU A 868 4.66 -16.97 18.67
CA GLU A 868 4.20 -16.84 17.29
C GLU A 868 3.01 -17.79 17.06
N ILE A 869 1.84 -17.21 16.84
CA ILE A 869 0.57 -17.90 16.59
C ILE A 869 0.41 -18.05 15.07
N THR A 870 0.37 -19.28 14.57
CA THR A 870 0.04 -19.57 13.16
C THR A 870 -1.47 -19.50 12.96
N ALA A 871 -2.01 -18.28 12.87
CA ALA A 871 -3.44 -18.06 12.84
C ALA A 871 -4.06 -18.41 11.49
N SER A 872 -3.39 -18.13 10.38
CA SER A 872 -3.88 -18.42 9.03
C SER A 872 -2.74 -18.74 8.07
N ASN A 873 -3.08 -19.32 6.91
CA ASN A 873 -2.16 -19.48 5.78
C ASN A 873 -2.26 -18.32 4.78
N GLN A 874 -3.10 -17.33 5.07
CA GLN A 874 -3.32 -16.15 4.23
C GLN A 874 -3.26 -14.87 5.06
N GLN A 875 -3.27 -13.73 4.37
CA GLN A 875 -3.20 -12.40 4.97
C GLN A 875 -4.29 -12.18 6.03
N ILE A 876 -3.86 -11.77 7.23
CA ILE A 876 -4.75 -11.29 8.29
C ILE A 876 -4.99 -9.80 8.07
N ASN A 877 -6.24 -9.37 8.06
CA ASN A 877 -6.62 -7.98 7.81
C ASN A 877 -7.07 -7.26 9.07
N ALA A 878 -7.66 -8.00 10.02
CA ALA A 878 -8.22 -7.46 11.25
C ALA A 878 -7.74 -8.28 12.45
N LEU A 879 -7.41 -7.57 13.51
CA LEU A 879 -6.96 -8.11 14.79
C LEU A 879 -7.62 -7.30 15.90
N HIS A 880 -8.17 -7.98 16.90
CA HIS A 880 -8.82 -7.33 18.04
C HIS A 880 -8.58 -8.13 19.33
N VAL A 881 -8.61 -7.47 20.48
CA VAL A 881 -8.45 -8.08 21.80
C VAL A 881 -9.65 -7.76 22.66
N ILE A 882 -10.28 -8.79 23.22
CA ILE A 882 -11.27 -8.65 24.30
C ILE A 882 -10.50 -8.49 25.60
N GLN A 883 -10.55 -7.30 26.20
CA GLN A 883 -9.77 -6.99 27.42
C GLN A 883 -10.20 -7.86 28.60
N ASP A 884 -11.50 -8.08 28.81
CA ASP A 884 -12.02 -8.75 30.01
C ASP A 884 -11.62 -10.24 30.11
N ASN A 885 -11.54 -10.92 28.97
CA ASN A 885 -11.26 -12.36 28.89
C ASN A 885 -9.86 -12.67 28.33
N HIS A 886 -9.05 -11.64 28.06
CA HIS A 886 -7.75 -11.72 27.40
C HIS A 886 -7.76 -12.56 26.11
N LEU A 887 -8.87 -12.51 25.35
CA LEU A 887 -9.03 -13.26 24.11
C LEU A 887 -8.55 -12.45 22.93
N VAL A 888 -7.76 -13.09 22.05
CA VAL A 888 -7.30 -12.49 20.80
C VAL A 888 -8.13 -13.01 19.65
N ILE A 889 -8.67 -12.10 18.83
CA ILE A 889 -9.50 -12.43 17.67
C ILE A 889 -8.76 -11.99 16.40
N SER A 890 -8.63 -12.91 15.45
CA SER A 890 -8.05 -12.64 14.13
C SER A 890 -9.05 -12.94 13.02
N GLY A 891 -9.06 -12.10 11.99
CA GLY A 891 -9.86 -12.31 10.79
C GLY A 891 -9.10 -11.85 9.53
N GLY A 892 -9.18 -12.64 8.47
CA GLY A 892 -8.36 -12.42 7.28
C GLY A 892 -8.99 -12.83 5.97
N GLN A 893 -8.12 -13.04 4.99
CA GLN A 893 -8.44 -13.46 3.63
C GLN A 893 -8.95 -14.90 3.55
N ASP A 894 -8.63 -15.71 4.56
CA ASP A 894 -9.15 -17.07 4.74
C ASP A 894 -10.65 -17.12 5.08
N LYS A 895 -11.27 -15.96 5.34
CA LYS A 895 -12.70 -15.80 5.65
C LYS A 895 -13.11 -16.46 6.98
N LEU A 896 -12.14 -16.78 7.82
CA LEU A 896 -12.36 -17.39 9.12
C LEU A 896 -12.12 -16.37 10.22
N ILE A 897 -12.96 -16.41 11.25
CA ILE A 897 -12.66 -15.71 12.51
C ILE A 897 -12.09 -16.75 13.46
N LYS A 898 -10.90 -16.51 13.99
CA LYS A 898 -10.29 -17.39 15.00
C LYS A 898 -10.11 -16.64 16.30
N ILE A 899 -10.48 -17.30 17.39
CA ILE A 899 -10.39 -16.79 18.75
C ILE A 899 -9.37 -17.61 19.51
N TRP A 900 -8.41 -16.93 20.13
CA TRP A 900 -7.28 -17.52 20.83
C TRP A 900 -7.28 -17.10 22.28
N ARG A 901 -6.93 -18.03 23.17
CA ARG A 901 -6.76 -17.78 24.60
C ARG A 901 -5.30 -18.03 24.99
N PRO A 902 -4.67 -17.13 25.76
CA PRO A 902 -3.36 -17.39 26.33
C PRO A 902 -3.46 -18.52 27.37
N SER A 903 -2.45 -19.39 27.39
CA SER A 903 -2.35 -20.52 28.32
C SER A 903 -2.41 -20.09 29.79
N LYS A 904 -2.98 -20.95 30.65
CA LYS A 904 -3.32 -20.66 32.06
C LYS A 904 -2.14 -20.17 32.93
N ASN A 905 -0.89 -20.51 32.59
CA ASN A 905 0.29 -20.08 33.34
C ASN A 905 0.41 -18.54 33.41
N LEU A 906 -0.05 -17.83 32.38
CA LEU A 906 -0.01 -16.37 32.34
C LEU A 906 -1.06 -15.73 33.26
N LEU A 907 -2.26 -16.32 33.31
CA LEU A 907 -3.38 -15.87 34.13
C LEU A 907 -3.11 -16.09 35.62
N GLN A 908 -2.42 -17.18 35.99
CA GLN A 908 -2.08 -17.49 37.39
C GLN A 908 -0.96 -16.61 37.95
N MET A 909 0.01 -16.19 37.14
CA MET A 909 1.11 -15.33 37.59
C MET A 909 0.64 -13.94 38.05
N GLN A 910 -0.50 -13.43 37.56
CA GLN A 910 -1.07 -12.17 38.05
C GLN A 910 -1.86 -12.35 39.35
N ASN A 911 -2.61 -13.44 39.52
CA ASN A 911 -3.36 -13.68 40.75
C ASN A 911 -2.43 -13.84 41.97
N ALA A 912 -1.24 -14.40 41.78
CA ALA A 912 -0.25 -14.53 42.86
C ALA A 912 0.41 -13.20 43.29
N ILE A 913 0.38 -12.16 42.43
CA ILE A 913 0.95 -10.84 42.72
C ILE A 913 -0.10 -9.92 43.42
N GLY A 914 -1.39 -10.28 43.38
CA GLY A 914 -2.49 -9.49 43.92
C GLY A 914 -2.91 -9.78 45.37
N GLU A 915 -2.37 -10.80 46.04
CA GLU A 915 -2.82 -11.22 47.39
C GLU A 915 -1.92 -10.78 48.56
N PHE A 916 -0.93 -9.90 48.34
CA PHE A 916 -0.21 -9.24 49.44
C PHE A 916 -0.73 -7.83 49.67
N ILE A 917 -1.97 -7.72 50.18
CA ILE A 917 -2.36 -6.57 50.99
C ILE A 917 -1.93 -6.91 52.42
N VAL A 918 -0.87 -6.26 52.86
CA VAL A 918 -0.47 -6.23 54.27
C VAL A 918 -1.55 -5.43 55.00
N ASP A 919 -2.35 -6.13 55.81
CA ASP A 919 -3.14 -5.49 56.86
C ASP A 919 -2.16 -4.95 57.92
N ASP A 920 -1.83 -3.66 57.79
CA ASP A 920 -1.40 -2.86 58.93
C ASP A 920 -2.64 -2.51 59.75
N GLN A 921 -2.89 -3.24 60.84
CA GLN A 921 -3.18 -2.70 62.19
C GLN A 921 -3.55 -3.81 63.19
N ASN A 922 -2.76 -3.83 64.29
CA ASN A 922 -2.77 -4.66 65.51
C ASN A 922 -1.94 -5.96 65.50
#